data_AF-A0A1Y2DP76-F1
#
_entry.id   AF-A0A1Y2DP76-F1
#
_cell.length_a   1.000
_cell.length_b   1.000
_cell.length_c   1.000
_cell.angle_alpha   90.00
_cell.angle_beta   90.00
_cell.angle_gamma   90.00
#
_symmetry.space_group_name_H-M   'P 1'
#
loop_
_entity.id
_entity.type
_entity.pdbx_description
1 polymer ?
#
loop_
_entity_poly.entity_id
_entity_poly.type
_entity_poly.pdbx_seq_one_letter_code
_entity_poly.pdbx_strand_id
1 'polypeptide(L)'
;MKFVNKFGTLAVLGLVARVVKSSNNLITCIESGTTPGMAITADNCPISYCYNEDEGKIYKAEKSEDGQQCYQSPQALSIESTQTQIGSTANFFFAADYTIIESSGSIDSAYNCELVNSNVGKCEEFEKANLPTDKYYINAAATSLAGALVNYSSGGLSVVDGKSGAYYPGNEGLIKCGTEKCTLESSSFPDNAYYVSTLVGYIIKCNSNGCDNVPVTNESYFKNEAVESGSPYQLIYCNGSQCEGLTTTSGRYVDGDSGNIILCTGGNCEIETENIGNFYLSTNPNILIDCTGTTCENVNAKIGIYITGGAKGGSFIYCDATSCNELSASENDKIPICEVSSNKCNVVYFANGAAEANTLLPEGGYCTNRAKDTLYFATNTIELENSIVVTSSSNCIQASQTYYQYYYTVGSTIYHIDDGEVSQITSAGYYFINTNTNKLVTGSKIEDYNNSYVKLYKCNGVSCVVIPDPSSITYIVDVSKRIFKYSGNAYTFAYDKDVLCAYSNNKCIPNTDLKSTEFCVTSAGELVIAATDIEAKKTGDCYKSNNISNEIFGYSSNLYKLNLYDATLIDNTGYYLISLTTNSTTEYKEFSSKNTKIVLYGCTLSSCSVRTPEEGVYYYDNISKYLVRYDSAASQWVYPTVDGYALISTEPNEKYVRKFTVDSSSTNKVTISDKVSDGYYYTTDNEMYECPNTEGVSCDLIDESMYVMTNDNELFYCNVDDDNLSSTVCNKQSCVLGELYYIGGYHFRCVTGNIFNILSTKYCNTEELVVVNFPTAFSETYPANVKSAVDEIAKNNNNTATVKAGSNHLTVIPGIFTNCTYDKEEKMASFDLVCIENYVVLDSEKEPQICSTSKLGFVGCNEDSENPDKCNPSSAMTIFLSKVAIAFAMVFLGFMLY
;
A
#
# COMPACT_ATOMS: atom_id res chain seq x y z
N MET A 1 -0.05 -13.92 -6.23
CA MET A 1 -1.28 -14.10 -7.05
C MET A 1 -2.26 -14.96 -6.26
N LYS A 2 -3.47 -14.46 -5.98
CA LYS A 2 -4.52 -15.17 -5.22
C LYS A 2 -5.66 -15.54 -6.17
N PHE A 3 -5.77 -16.81 -6.52
CA PHE A 3 -6.97 -17.42 -7.09
C PHE A 3 -6.90 -18.91 -6.80
N VAL A 4 -7.62 -19.38 -5.77
CA VAL A 4 -8.54 -20.53 -5.79
C VAL A 4 -9.32 -20.47 -4.47
N ASN A 5 -10.56 -20.00 -4.51
CA ASN A 5 -11.53 -20.20 -3.45
C ASN A 5 -12.83 -20.62 -4.14
N LYS A 6 -13.00 -21.94 -4.27
CA LYS A 6 -14.27 -22.64 -4.55
C LYS A 6 -13.95 -24.12 -4.66
N PHE A 7 -14.09 -24.87 -3.57
CA PHE A 7 -14.54 -26.25 -3.62
C PHE A 7 -15.36 -26.56 -2.37
N GLY A 8 -16.38 -27.38 -2.57
CA GLY A 8 -17.56 -27.49 -1.74
C GLY A 8 -17.30 -27.96 -0.32
N THR A 9 -18.17 -27.50 0.57
CA THR A 9 -18.62 -28.29 1.73
C THR A 9 -18.87 -29.73 1.30
N LEU A 10 -17.89 -30.60 1.57
CA LEU A 10 -18.06 -32.04 1.53
C LEU A 10 -18.89 -32.41 2.75
N ALA A 11 -20.07 -32.96 2.49
CA ALA A 11 -20.86 -33.64 3.48
C ALA A 11 -19.98 -34.70 4.17
N VAL A 12 -19.77 -34.54 5.47
CA VAL A 12 -19.27 -35.61 6.33
C VAL A 12 -20.37 -36.67 6.34
N LEU A 13 -20.29 -37.61 5.39
CA LEU A 13 -20.94 -38.90 5.52
C LEU A 13 -20.26 -39.59 6.69
N GLY A 14 -20.89 -39.49 7.87
CA GLY A 14 -20.54 -40.28 9.03
C GLY A 14 -20.71 -41.76 8.71
N LEU A 15 -19.65 -42.38 8.21
CA LEU A 15 -19.45 -43.81 8.35
C LEU A 15 -19.22 -44.06 9.83
N VAL A 16 -20.29 -44.43 10.53
CA VAL A 16 -20.21 -44.99 11.88
C VAL A 16 -19.57 -46.37 11.75
N ALA A 17 -18.24 -46.42 11.71
CA ALA A 17 -17.52 -47.65 12.00
C ALA A 17 -17.77 -47.94 13.49
N ARG A 18 -18.58 -48.97 13.78
CA ARG A 18 -18.72 -49.47 15.14
C ARG A 18 -17.37 -50.02 15.57
N VAL A 19 -16.72 -49.27 16.45
CA VAL A 19 -15.53 -49.70 17.18
C VAL A 19 -15.98 -50.72 18.21
N VAL A 20 -15.63 -52.00 17.99
CA VAL A 20 -15.92 -53.11 18.89
C VAL A 20 -14.59 -53.57 19.47
N LYS A 21 -14.46 -53.61 20.80
CA LYS A 21 -13.43 -54.45 21.43
C LYS A 21 -13.80 -55.89 21.07
N SER A 22 -12.94 -56.62 20.36
CA SER A 22 -13.20 -58.03 20.01
C SER A 22 -13.38 -58.83 21.29
N SER A 23 -14.61 -59.03 21.74
CA SER A 23 -14.90 -59.66 23.04
C SER A 23 -15.35 -61.10 22.92
N ASN A 24 -15.49 -61.62 21.70
CA ASN A 24 -15.98 -62.96 21.45
C ASN A 24 -14.92 -63.73 20.69
N ASN A 25 -14.62 -64.94 21.14
CA ASN A 25 -13.73 -65.87 20.45
C ASN A 25 -14.54 -66.68 19.43
N LEU A 26 -13.91 -67.18 18.37
CA LEU A 26 -14.51 -68.26 17.57
C LEU A 26 -14.91 -69.41 18.50
N ILE A 27 -16.06 -70.02 18.25
CA ILE A 27 -16.51 -71.14 19.07
C ILE A 27 -15.56 -72.34 18.88
N THR A 28 -15.33 -73.10 19.95
CA THR A 28 -14.49 -74.30 19.91
C THR A 28 -15.10 -75.38 19.00
N CYS A 29 -14.33 -75.93 18.04
CA CYS A 29 -14.77 -77.05 17.20
C CYS A 29 -14.81 -78.38 17.98
N ILE A 30 -15.67 -79.31 17.56
CA ILE A 30 -15.65 -80.72 18.01
C ILE A 30 -14.97 -81.58 16.93
N GLU A 31 -13.99 -82.41 17.32
CA GLU A 31 -13.34 -83.38 16.42
C GLU A 31 -14.35 -84.43 15.90
N SER A 32 -14.30 -84.73 14.60
CA SER A 32 -15.15 -85.78 14.05
C SER A 32 -14.72 -87.15 14.60
N GLY A 33 -15.61 -87.81 15.35
CA GLY A 33 -15.39 -89.15 15.89
C GLY A 33 -15.13 -89.27 17.41
N THR A 34 -15.16 -88.17 18.18
CA THR A 34 -15.09 -88.22 19.64
C THR A 34 -16.48 -88.18 20.28
N THR A 35 -16.66 -88.88 21.41
CA THR A 35 -17.94 -89.06 22.13
C THR A 35 -18.45 -87.74 22.74
N PRO A 36 -19.77 -87.61 23.03
CA PRO A 36 -20.43 -86.30 23.11
C PRO A 36 -20.01 -85.48 24.34
N GLY A 37 -19.15 -84.50 24.14
CA GLY A 37 -18.84 -83.42 25.07
C GLY A 37 -19.36 -82.10 24.51
N MET A 38 -20.35 -81.51 25.19
CA MET A 38 -21.02 -80.22 24.95
C MET A 38 -21.30 -79.83 23.49
N ALA A 39 -22.41 -80.35 22.98
CA ALA A 39 -23.08 -79.84 21.78
C ALA A 39 -23.52 -78.37 21.97
N ILE A 40 -23.19 -77.52 21.01
CA ILE A 40 -23.83 -76.20 20.86
C ILE A 40 -25.29 -76.47 20.50
N THR A 41 -26.18 -76.34 21.47
CA THR A 41 -27.63 -76.47 21.28
C THR A 41 -28.17 -75.16 20.73
N ALA A 42 -27.99 -74.93 19.43
CA ALA A 42 -28.67 -73.86 18.71
C ALA A 42 -29.27 -74.43 17.42
N ASP A 43 -30.59 -74.28 17.27
CA ASP A 43 -31.34 -74.68 16.08
C ASP A 43 -30.68 -74.07 14.83
N ASN A 44 -30.19 -74.94 13.93
CA ASN A 44 -29.37 -74.67 12.74
C ASN A 44 -27.97 -74.14 13.04
N CYS A 45 -26.94 -75.02 12.94
CA CYS A 45 -25.51 -74.68 12.88
C CYS A 45 -25.27 -73.40 12.03
N PRO A 46 -25.16 -72.21 12.67
CA PRO A 46 -25.19 -70.93 11.97
C PRO A 46 -23.78 -70.37 11.76
N ILE A 47 -22.78 -71.05 12.31
CA ILE A 47 -21.38 -70.64 12.29
C ILE A 47 -20.70 -71.17 11.02
N SER A 48 -19.87 -70.34 10.39
CA SER A 48 -19.14 -70.75 9.18
C SER A 48 -17.73 -71.27 9.49
N TYR A 49 -17.12 -70.79 10.58
CA TYR A 49 -15.79 -71.18 11.04
C TYR A 49 -15.78 -71.41 12.56
N CYS A 50 -14.87 -72.26 13.02
CA CYS A 50 -14.64 -72.56 14.43
C CYS A 50 -13.13 -72.72 14.71
N TYR A 51 -12.72 -72.62 15.98
CA TYR A 51 -11.32 -72.73 16.42
C TYR A 51 -11.11 -74.01 17.23
N ASN A 52 -10.06 -74.78 16.96
CA ASN A 52 -9.68 -75.95 17.76
C ASN A 52 -8.57 -75.52 18.73
N GLU A 53 -8.86 -75.50 20.03
CA GLU A 53 -7.94 -75.04 21.07
C GLU A 53 -6.73 -75.97 21.26
N ASP A 54 -6.90 -77.28 21.06
CA ASP A 54 -5.85 -78.28 21.27
C ASP A 54 -4.79 -78.24 20.16
N GLU A 55 -5.22 -78.07 18.91
CA GLU A 55 -4.33 -77.92 17.77
C GLU A 55 -3.91 -76.48 17.50
N GLY A 56 -4.65 -75.52 18.06
CA GLY A 56 -4.54 -74.10 17.76
C GLY A 56 -4.84 -73.78 16.30
N LYS A 57 -5.85 -74.39 15.68
CA LYS A 57 -6.15 -74.21 14.23
C LYS A 57 -7.58 -73.77 13.99
N ILE A 58 -7.80 -73.10 12.86
CA ILE A 58 -9.14 -72.67 12.43
C ILE A 58 -9.66 -73.64 11.38
N TYR A 59 -10.93 -74.02 11.50
CA TYR A 59 -11.61 -74.95 10.60
C TYR A 59 -12.90 -74.35 10.06
N LYS A 60 -13.28 -74.75 8.84
CA LYS A 60 -14.65 -74.51 8.33
C LYS A 60 -15.61 -75.43 9.09
N ALA A 61 -16.74 -74.90 9.53
CA ALA A 61 -17.77 -75.68 10.21
C ALA A 61 -18.66 -76.40 9.18
N GLU A 62 -18.83 -77.70 9.34
CA GLU A 62 -19.72 -78.54 8.51
C GLU A 62 -20.91 -79.00 9.33
N LYS A 63 -22.09 -79.07 8.69
CA LYS A 63 -23.31 -79.55 9.35
C LYS A 63 -23.31 -81.08 9.42
N SER A 64 -23.70 -81.61 10.56
CA SER A 64 -24.05 -83.03 10.72
C SER A 64 -25.19 -83.43 9.77
N GLU A 65 -25.26 -84.71 9.38
CA GLU A 65 -26.32 -85.22 8.50
C GLU A 65 -27.74 -85.00 9.06
N ASP A 66 -27.89 -84.91 10.38
CA ASP A 66 -29.16 -84.62 11.08
C ASP A 66 -29.42 -83.11 11.30
N GLY A 67 -28.47 -82.25 10.93
CA GLY A 67 -28.55 -80.79 11.06
C GLY A 67 -28.42 -80.25 12.49
N GLN A 68 -28.19 -81.10 13.49
CA GLN A 68 -28.17 -80.73 14.91
C GLN A 68 -26.79 -80.36 15.47
N GLN A 69 -25.69 -80.64 14.77
CA GLN A 69 -24.32 -80.42 15.24
C GLN A 69 -23.43 -79.82 14.16
N CYS A 70 -22.40 -79.06 14.59
CA CYS A 70 -21.33 -78.57 13.73
C CYS A 70 -20.07 -79.39 13.98
N TYR A 71 -19.44 -79.92 12.94
CA TYR A 71 -18.14 -80.59 12.99
C TYR A 71 -17.07 -79.75 12.30
N GLN A 72 -15.81 -79.88 12.73
CA GLN A 72 -14.71 -79.35 11.93
C GLN A 72 -14.59 -80.10 10.59
N SER A 73 -14.37 -79.36 9.51
CA SER A 73 -14.00 -79.94 8.22
C SER A 73 -12.73 -80.81 8.33
N PRO A 74 -12.54 -81.84 7.48
CA PRO A 74 -11.35 -82.69 7.51
C PRO A 74 -10.03 -81.93 7.28
N GLN A 75 -10.09 -80.71 6.75
CA GLN A 75 -8.94 -79.86 6.50
C GLN A 75 -9.10 -78.54 7.25
N ALA A 76 -8.03 -78.13 7.93
CA ALA A 76 -7.92 -76.80 8.49
C ALA A 76 -8.04 -75.76 7.36
N LEU A 77 -8.39 -74.53 7.74
CA LEU A 77 -8.42 -73.38 6.83
C LEU A 77 -7.12 -73.36 6.02
N SER A 78 -7.22 -73.28 4.70
CA SER A 78 -6.08 -73.17 3.81
C SER A 78 -6.20 -71.87 3.04
N ILE A 79 -5.05 -71.30 2.69
CA ILE A 79 -5.00 -70.13 1.83
C ILE A 79 -4.82 -70.64 0.41
N GLU A 80 -5.64 -70.15 -0.54
CA GLU A 80 -5.45 -70.49 -1.94
C GLU A 80 -4.03 -70.09 -2.39
N SER A 81 -3.34 -71.00 -3.06
CA SER A 81 -1.91 -70.89 -3.43
C SER A 81 -1.57 -69.72 -4.37
N THR A 82 -2.56 -68.94 -4.80
CA THR A 82 -2.44 -67.71 -5.61
C THR A 82 -2.25 -66.45 -4.76
N GLN A 83 -2.41 -66.54 -3.43
CA GLN A 83 -2.11 -65.44 -2.52
C GLN A 83 -0.61 -65.34 -2.26
N THR A 84 -0.07 -64.13 -2.39
CA THR A 84 1.35 -63.87 -2.15
C THR A 84 1.60 -64.02 -0.66
N GLN A 85 2.48 -64.96 -0.28
CA GLN A 85 2.81 -65.26 1.12
C GLN A 85 3.29 -63.99 1.85
N ILE A 86 2.68 -63.69 2.99
CA ILE A 86 3.07 -62.60 3.88
C ILE A 86 4.02 -63.20 4.91
N GLY A 87 5.31 -63.25 4.61
CA GLY A 87 6.29 -63.81 5.55
C GLY A 87 5.89 -65.21 6.07
N SER A 88 5.98 -65.40 7.40
CA SER A 88 5.61 -66.65 8.07
C SER A 88 4.24 -66.63 8.75
N THR A 89 3.43 -65.59 8.57
CA THR A 89 2.13 -65.44 9.27
C THR A 89 0.99 -65.01 8.34
N ALA A 90 -0.25 -65.31 8.73
CA ALA A 90 -1.48 -64.88 8.07
C ALA A 90 -2.48 -64.38 9.10
N ASN A 91 -3.16 -63.27 8.79
CA ASN A 91 -4.17 -62.70 9.69
C ASN A 91 -5.56 -62.95 9.13
N PHE A 92 -6.43 -63.53 9.96
CA PHE A 92 -7.83 -63.79 9.63
C PHE A 92 -8.75 -63.03 10.58
N PHE A 93 -9.81 -62.46 10.01
CA PHE A 93 -10.76 -61.61 10.73
C PHE A 93 -12.17 -62.12 10.48
N PHE A 94 -12.97 -62.22 11.55
CA PHE A 94 -14.30 -62.80 11.50
C PHE A 94 -15.36 -61.83 12.01
N ALA A 95 -16.54 -61.89 11.39
CA ALA A 95 -17.73 -61.16 11.84
C ALA A 95 -18.44 -61.92 12.98
N ALA A 96 -19.44 -61.28 13.61
CA ALA A 96 -20.17 -61.84 14.75
C ALA A 96 -21.01 -63.09 14.42
N ASP A 97 -21.24 -63.37 13.13
CA ASP A 97 -21.84 -64.61 12.63
C ASP A 97 -20.81 -65.68 12.28
N TYR A 98 -19.55 -65.50 12.72
CA TYR A 98 -18.43 -66.42 12.52
C TYR A 98 -18.11 -66.65 11.03
N THR A 99 -18.49 -65.71 10.16
CA THR A 99 -18.05 -65.67 8.77
C THR A 99 -16.71 -64.94 8.66
N ILE A 100 -15.88 -65.37 7.72
CA ILE A 100 -14.61 -64.71 7.42
C ILE A 100 -14.87 -63.41 6.64
N ILE A 101 -14.18 -62.34 6.99
CA ILE A 101 -14.37 -61.04 6.35
C ILE A 101 -13.48 -60.98 5.11
N GLU A 102 -14.07 -60.98 3.92
CA GLU A 102 -13.33 -60.90 2.65
C GLU A 102 -13.28 -59.50 2.03
N SER A 103 -14.19 -58.60 2.42
CA SER A 103 -14.30 -57.27 1.78
C SER A 103 -14.75 -56.13 2.69
N SER A 104 -15.75 -56.32 3.54
CA SER A 104 -16.19 -55.32 4.50
C SER A 104 -16.97 -55.98 5.63
N GLY A 105 -16.99 -55.36 6.81
CA GLY A 105 -17.67 -55.92 7.98
C GLY A 105 -17.18 -55.31 9.28
N SER A 106 -17.89 -55.61 10.38
CA SER A 106 -17.39 -55.35 11.73
C SER A 106 -16.65 -56.58 12.24
N ILE A 107 -15.46 -56.39 12.81
CA ILE A 107 -14.63 -57.46 13.33
C ILE A 107 -15.12 -57.81 14.73
N ASP A 108 -15.44 -59.08 14.95
CA ASP A 108 -15.83 -59.64 16.24
C ASP A 108 -14.67 -60.43 16.86
N SER A 109 -13.92 -61.18 16.04
CA SER A 109 -12.71 -61.92 16.44
C SER A 109 -11.61 -61.85 15.38
N ALA A 110 -10.35 -61.98 15.81
CA ALA A 110 -9.18 -61.91 14.95
C ALA A 110 -8.04 -62.83 15.41
N TYR A 111 -7.41 -63.49 14.45
CA TYR A 111 -6.36 -64.51 14.69
C TYR A 111 -5.15 -64.26 13.80
N ASN A 112 -3.96 -64.30 14.40
CA ASN A 112 -2.68 -64.34 13.70
C ASN A 112 -2.21 -65.80 13.68
N CYS A 113 -1.97 -66.33 12.49
CA CYS A 113 -1.67 -67.74 12.29
C CYS A 113 -0.32 -67.93 11.60
N GLU A 114 0.47 -68.88 12.08
CA GLU A 114 1.67 -69.32 11.39
C GLU A 114 1.32 -70.00 10.05
N LEU A 115 2.17 -69.80 9.04
CA LEU A 115 2.04 -70.49 7.76
C LEU A 115 3.10 -71.57 7.62
N VAL A 116 2.67 -72.81 7.42
CA VAL A 116 3.54 -73.96 7.17
C VAL A 116 3.16 -74.60 5.84
N ASN A 117 4.02 -74.45 4.83
CA ASN A 117 3.79 -74.96 3.46
C ASN A 117 2.43 -74.50 2.87
N SER A 118 2.08 -73.22 3.03
CA SER A 118 0.80 -72.62 2.60
C SER A 118 -0.46 -73.15 3.31
N ASN A 119 -0.31 -73.98 4.35
CA ASN A 119 -1.40 -74.33 5.25
C ASN A 119 -1.36 -73.46 6.49
N VAL A 120 -2.55 -73.12 7.00
CA VAL A 120 -2.68 -72.41 8.28
C VAL A 120 -2.27 -73.38 9.39
N GLY A 121 -1.17 -73.02 10.06
CA GLY A 121 -0.61 -73.70 11.21
C GLY A 121 -1.26 -73.20 12.50
N LYS A 122 -0.43 -73.01 13.54
CA LYS A 122 -0.91 -72.55 14.84
C LYS A 122 -1.39 -71.10 14.74
N CYS A 123 -2.60 -70.84 15.22
CA CYS A 123 -3.27 -69.56 15.30
C CYS A 123 -3.33 -69.11 16.76
N GLU A 124 -3.09 -67.83 16.97
CA GLU A 124 -3.26 -67.16 18.25
C GLU A 124 -4.15 -65.94 18.07
N GLU A 125 -5.00 -65.70 19.06
CA GLU A 125 -5.86 -64.53 19.11
C GLU A 125 -5.01 -63.24 19.14
N PHE A 126 -5.43 -62.20 18.42
CA PHE A 126 -4.68 -60.94 18.34
C PHE A 126 -4.34 -60.36 19.72
N GLU A 127 -5.27 -60.44 20.68
CA GLU A 127 -5.07 -59.95 22.05
C GLU A 127 -4.06 -60.78 22.86
N LYS A 128 -3.85 -62.05 22.51
CA LYS A 128 -2.90 -62.96 23.17
C LYS A 128 -1.53 -62.95 22.50
N ALA A 129 -1.50 -62.73 21.19
CA ALA A 129 -0.30 -62.71 20.35
C ALA A 129 0.63 -61.50 20.58
N ASN A 130 0.32 -60.60 21.53
CA ASN A 130 1.11 -59.40 21.85
C ASN A 130 1.45 -58.55 20.61
N LEU A 131 0.51 -58.44 19.68
CA LEU A 131 0.70 -57.71 18.44
C LEU A 131 0.71 -56.19 18.70
N PRO A 132 1.58 -55.41 18.02
CA PRO A 132 1.61 -53.96 18.18
C PRO A 132 0.29 -53.30 17.75
N THR A 133 -0.19 -52.38 18.58
CA THR A 133 -1.27 -51.46 18.22
C THR A 133 -0.75 -50.33 17.33
N ASP A 134 -1.68 -49.62 16.69
CA ASP A 134 -1.49 -48.56 15.71
C ASP A 134 -0.76 -49.00 14.43
N LYS A 135 -0.94 -50.28 14.07
CA LYS A 135 -0.42 -50.90 12.84
C LYS A 135 -1.53 -51.40 11.93
N TYR A 136 -1.18 -51.59 10.66
CA TYR A 136 -2.02 -52.27 9.68
C TYR A 136 -1.62 -53.74 9.56
N TYR A 137 -2.62 -54.60 9.42
CA TYR A 137 -2.47 -56.03 9.20
C TYR A 137 -3.14 -56.39 7.88
N ILE A 138 -2.47 -57.15 7.02
CA ILE A 138 -3.07 -57.62 5.78
C ILE A 138 -4.09 -58.70 6.10
N ASN A 139 -5.30 -58.55 5.58
CA ASN A 139 -6.36 -59.55 5.68
C ASN A 139 -6.12 -60.66 4.67
N ALA A 140 -5.72 -61.83 5.16
CA ALA A 140 -5.42 -62.99 4.31
C ALA A 140 -6.66 -63.55 3.59
N ALA A 141 -7.87 -63.21 4.03
CA ALA A 141 -9.10 -63.61 3.34
C ALA A 141 -9.50 -62.68 2.19
N ALA A 142 -8.88 -61.50 2.09
CA ALA A 142 -9.28 -60.51 1.10
C ALA A 142 -8.86 -60.90 -0.32
N THR A 143 -9.80 -60.87 -1.26
CA THR A 143 -9.58 -61.19 -2.68
C THR A 143 -9.48 -59.94 -3.56
N SER A 144 -9.67 -58.76 -2.98
CA SER A 144 -9.58 -57.46 -3.65
C SER A 144 -9.02 -56.41 -2.68
N LEU A 145 -8.91 -55.16 -3.13
CA LEU A 145 -8.54 -54.04 -2.26
C LEU A 145 -9.61 -53.69 -1.22
N ALA A 146 -10.88 -54.03 -1.46
CA ALA A 146 -11.92 -53.86 -0.45
C ALA A 146 -11.61 -54.78 0.75
N GLY A 147 -11.50 -54.21 1.95
CA GLY A 147 -11.19 -54.93 3.18
C GLY A 147 -9.85 -55.67 3.21
N ALA A 148 -8.91 -55.27 2.34
CA ALA A 148 -7.58 -55.86 2.26
C ALA A 148 -6.72 -55.64 3.52
N LEU A 149 -7.07 -54.64 4.34
CA LEU A 149 -6.32 -54.28 5.53
C LEU A 149 -7.23 -54.25 6.74
N VAL A 150 -6.62 -54.42 7.92
CA VAL A 150 -7.23 -54.15 9.20
C VAL A 150 -6.30 -53.22 9.98
N ASN A 151 -6.84 -52.08 10.41
CA ASN A 151 -6.15 -51.21 11.36
C ASN A 151 -6.42 -51.75 12.77
N TYR A 152 -5.36 -52.07 13.50
CA TYR A 152 -5.42 -52.39 14.91
C TYR A 152 -4.97 -51.16 15.70
N SER A 153 -5.88 -50.51 16.42
CA SER A 153 -5.58 -49.31 17.22
C SER A 153 -5.97 -49.54 18.68
N SER A 154 -5.64 -48.60 19.55
CA SER A 154 -6.15 -48.59 20.95
C SER A 154 -7.68 -48.63 21.06
N GLY A 155 -8.40 -48.23 20.01
CA GLY A 155 -9.87 -48.34 19.93
C GLY A 155 -10.36 -49.75 19.64
N GLY A 156 -9.54 -50.63 19.05
CA GLY A 156 -9.93 -51.95 18.58
C GLY A 156 -9.53 -52.16 17.11
N LEU A 157 -10.15 -53.16 16.48
CA LEU A 157 -9.88 -53.56 15.10
C LEU A 157 -10.93 -52.97 14.15
N SER A 158 -10.48 -52.44 13.01
CA SER A 158 -11.38 -51.94 11.97
C SER A 158 -10.89 -52.34 10.58
N VAL A 159 -11.81 -52.84 9.75
CA VAL A 159 -11.54 -53.17 8.34
C VAL A 159 -11.29 -51.88 7.56
N VAL A 160 -10.24 -51.87 6.74
CA VAL A 160 -9.84 -50.73 5.91
C VAL A 160 -9.60 -51.21 4.49
N ASP A 161 -10.16 -50.47 3.52
CA ASP A 161 -9.88 -50.71 2.11
C ASP A 161 -8.45 -50.28 1.77
N GLY A 162 -7.73 -51.16 1.07
CA GLY A 162 -6.44 -50.82 0.47
C GLY A 162 -6.64 -49.81 -0.66
N LYS A 163 -5.76 -48.82 -0.75
CA LYS A 163 -5.73 -47.89 -1.88
C LYS A 163 -4.62 -48.29 -2.84
N SER A 164 -4.94 -48.42 -4.13
CA SER A 164 -3.96 -48.78 -5.16
C SER A 164 -2.80 -47.78 -5.18
N GLY A 165 -1.57 -48.29 -5.14
CA GLY A 165 -0.32 -47.54 -5.08
C GLY A 165 0.05 -46.98 -3.70
N ALA A 166 -0.78 -47.19 -2.67
CA ALA A 166 -0.55 -46.63 -1.35
C ALA A 166 0.27 -47.54 -0.43
N TYR A 167 0.92 -46.92 0.55
CA TYR A 167 1.72 -47.57 1.57
C TYR A 167 1.08 -47.44 2.95
N TYR A 168 1.31 -48.43 3.81
CA TYR A 168 0.79 -48.50 5.17
C TYR A 168 1.85 -49.07 6.12
N PRO A 169 1.97 -48.53 7.36
CA PRO A 169 2.87 -49.10 8.36
C PRO A 169 2.28 -50.41 8.91
N GLY A 170 2.89 -51.53 8.51
CA GLY A 170 2.53 -52.85 9.00
C GLY A 170 3.32 -53.26 10.24
N ASN A 171 2.89 -54.36 10.87
CA ASN A 171 3.61 -54.97 11.99
C ASN A 171 4.98 -55.52 11.56
N GLU A 172 5.02 -56.23 10.44
CA GLU A 172 6.24 -56.90 9.94
C GLU A 172 7.04 -56.04 8.94
N GLY A 173 6.69 -54.75 8.80
CA GLY A 173 7.35 -53.82 7.87
C GLY A 173 6.38 -52.94 7.10
N LEU A 174 6.75 -52.52 5.90
CA LEU A 174 5.92 -51.65 5.05
C LEU A 174 4.99 -52.48 4.18
N ILE A 175 3.70 -52.18 4.21
CA ILE A 175 2.69 -52.79 3.35
C ILE A 175 2.47 -51.89 2.14
N LYS A 176 2.46 -52.46 0.93
CA LYS A 176 2.12 -51.79 -0.32
C LYS A 176 0.88 -52.42 -0.92
N CYS A 177 -0.09 -51.59 -1.29
CA CYS A 177 -1.27 -52.04 -2.02
C CYS A 177 -1.06 -51.81 -3.51
N GLY A 178 -1.01 -52.89 -4.29
CA GLY A 178 -1.00 -52.85 -5.75
C GLY A 178 -2.40 -52.55 -6.31
N THR A 179 -2.65 -52.94 -7.57
CA THR A 179 -3.95 -52.72 -8.21
C THR A 179 -5.05 -53.64 -7.68
N GLU A 180 -4.70 -54.82 -7.18
CA GLU A 180 -5.65 -55.86 -6.81
C GLU A 180 -5.56 -56.30 -5.34
N LYS A 181 -4.37 -56.22 -4.72
CA LYS A 181 -4.10 -56.74 -3.38
C LYS A 181 -3.01 -55.96 -2.65
N CYS A 182 -2.95 -56.12 -1.33
CA CYS A 182 -1.88 -55.58 -0.49
C CYS A 182 -0.88 -56.66 -0.11
N THR A 183 0.40 -56.33 -0.14
CA THR A 183 1.52 -57.24 0.15
C THR A 183 2.56 -56.55 1.03
N LEU A 184 3.35 -57.33 1.76
CA LEU A 184 4.53 -56.83 2.46
C LEU A 184 5.61 -56.46 1.41
N GLU A 185 6.00 -55.18 1.36
CA GLU A 185 7.00 -54.68 0.40
C GLU A 185 8.42 -54.92 0.91
N SER A 186 8.68 -54.59 2.17
CA SER A 186 9.98 -54.80 2.82
C SER A 186 9.82 -54.90 4.33
N SER A 187 10.70 -55.67 4.96
CA SER A 187 10.86 -55.79 6.42
C SER A 187 12.20 -55.26 6.93
N SER A 188 13.06 -54.77 6.02
CA SER A 188 14.37 -54.20 6.34
C SER A 188 14.53 -52.87 5.63
N PHE A 189 14.82 -51.81 6.39
CA PHE A 189 14.94 -50.44 5.89
C PHE A 189 16.29 -49.85 6.28
N PRO A 190 16.85 -48.96 5.45
CA PRO A 190 17.90 -48.06 5.92
C PRO A 190 17.36 -47.21 7.08
N ASP A 191 18.25 -46.66 7.90
CA ASP A 191 17.83 -45.71 8.95
C ASP A 191 17.12 -44.52 8.28
N ASN A 192 15.84 -44.32 8.66
CA ASN A 192 14.98 -43.21 8.23
C ASN A 192 14.55 -43.23 6.75
N ALA A 193 13.87 -44.30 6.31
CA ALA A 193 13.15 -44.33 5.03
C ALA A 193 11.75 -43.70 5.14
N TYR A 194 11.37 -42.81 4.22
CA TYR A 194 10.07 -42.11 4.25
C TYR A 194 9.17 -42.46 3.07
N TYR A 195 7.87 -42.57 3.36
CA TYR A 195 6.82 -42.86 2.39
C TYR A 195 5.60 -41.97 2.65
N VAL A 196 4.83 -41.69 1.60
CA VAL A 196 3.58 -40.91 1.72
C VAL A 196 2.54 -41.74 2.49
N SER A 197 2.03 -41.19 3.59
CA SER A 197 0.94 -41.83 4.35
C SER A 197 -0.41 -41.61 3.69
N THR A 198 -1.34 -42.54 3.91
CA THR A 198 -2.76 -42.33 3.59
C THR A 198 -3.50 -41.52 4.66
N LEU A 199 -2.88 -41.30 5.82
CA LEU A 199 -3.40 -40.44 6.88
C LEU A 199 -3.04 -38.97 6.61
N VAL A 200 -4.05 -38.11 6.74
CA VAL A 200 -3.91 -36.66 6.49
C VAL A 200 -2.97 -36.04 7.51
N GLY A 201 -1.88 -35.41 7.04
CA GLY A 201 -0.87 -34.75 7.87
C GLY A 201 0.19 -35.69 8.46
N TYR A 202 0.29 -36.93 7.97
CA TYR A 202 1.29 -37.89 8.41
C TYR A 202 2.20 -38.32 7.26
N ILE A 203 3.40 -38.74 7.60
CA ILE A 203 4.30 -39.53 6.75
C ILE A 203 4.48 -40.91 7.38
N ILE A 204 4.91 -41.89 6.59
CA ILE A 204 5.37 -43.18 7.13
C ILE A 204 6.89 -43.11 7.26
N LYS A 205 7.41 -43.26 8.48
CA LYS A 205 8.85 -43.35 8.77
C LYS A 205 9.18 -44.80 9.08
N CYS A 206 10.12 -45.38 8.34
CA CYS A 206 10.62 -46.73 8.53
C CYS A 206 12.10 -46.71 8.95
N ASN A 207 12.46 -47.59 9.88
CA ASN A 207 13.84 -47.82 10.32
C ASN A 207 14.04 -49.31 10.66
N SER A 208 15.16 -49.65 11.28
CA SER A 208 15.46 -51.03 11.71
C SER A 208 14.43 -51.65 12.66
N ASN A 209 13.63 -50.83 13.34
CA ASN A 209 12.63 -51.26 14.33
C ASN A 209 11.20 -51.35 13.74
N GLY A 210 11.02 -51.04 12.45
CA GLY A 210 9.72 -51.11 11.78
C GLY A 210 9.29 -49.76 11.18
N CYS A 211 8.00 -49.66 10.82
CA CYS A 211 7.42 -48.50 10.15
C CYS A 211 6.28 -47.89 10.96
N ASP A 212 6.23 -46.57 11.11
CA ASP A 212 5.22 -45.84 11.88
C ASP A 212 4.67 -44.64 11.12
N ASN A 213 3.38 -44.31 11.36
CA ASN A 213 2.83 -43.02 10.95
C ASN A 213 3.32 -41.93 11.89
N VAL A 214 4.05 -40.94 11.35
CA VAL A 214 4.59 -39.80 12.11
C VAL A 214 3.85 -38.53 11.68
N PRO A 215 3.24 -37.79 12.62
CA PRO A 215 2.57 -36.53 12.30
C PRO A 215 3.60 -35.46 11.93
N VAL A 216 3.31 -34.67 10.90
CA VAL A 216 4.13 -33.53 10.48
C VAL A 216 3.32 -32.26 10.70
N THR A 217 3.74 -31.45 11.68
CA THR A 217 2.98 -30.26 12.10
C THR A 217 3.44 -28.97 11.42
N ASN A 218 4.59 -29.00 10.73
CA ASN A 218 5.20 -27.85 10.08
C ASN A 218 5.39 -28.11 8.58
N GLU A 219 5.70 -27.05 7.82
CA GLU A 219 6.11 -27.20 6.43
C GLU A 219 7.46 -27.90 6.35
N SER A 220 7.56 -29.00 5.59
CA SER A 220 8.77 -29.84 5.56
C SER A 220 8.86 -30.68 4.28
N TYR A 221 10.09 -31.05 3.91
CA TYR A 221 10.37 -31.96 2.81
C TYR A 221 11.03 -33.23 3.34
N PHE A 222 10.73 -34.37 2.71
CA PHE A 222 11.39 -35.65 3.00
C PHE A 222 11.74 -36.35 1.68
N LYS A 223 12.84 -37.08 1.65
CA LYS A 223 13.16 -37.93 0.49
C LYS A 223 12.19 -39.12 0.45
N ASN A 224 11.51 -39.30 -0.68
CA ASN A 224 10.56 -40.39 -0.88
C ASN A 224 11.27 -41.67 -1.33
N GLU A 225 11.35 -42.68 -0.46
CA GLU A 225 11.98 -43.98 -0.76
C GLU A 225 11.05 -44.91 -1.56
N ALA A 226 9.80 -44.48 -1.83
CA ALA A 226 8.80 -45.29 -2.53
C ALA A 226 9.00 -45.40 -4.04
N VAL A 227 9.89 -44.58 -4.60
CA VAL A 227 10.00 -44.36 -6.04
C VAL A 227 11.39 -44.71 -6.55
N GLU A 228 11.44 -45.39 -7.69
CA GLU A 228 12.71 -45.68 -8.37
C GLU A 228 13.38 -44.39 -8.86
N SER A 229 14.71 -44.40 -8.93
CA SER A 229 15.53 -43.34 -9.52
C SER A 229 14.96 -42.87 -10.87
N GLY A 230 14.79 -41.57 -11.05
CA GLY A 230 14.20 -40.97 -12.26
C GLY A 230 12.68 -40.77 -12.22
N SER A 231 11.97 -41.24 -11.18
CA SER A 231 10.58 -40.86 -10.95
C SER A 231 10.46 -39.35 -10.68
N PRO A 232 9.40 -38.67 -11.14
CA PRO A 232 9.16 -37.29 -10.76
C PRO A 232 8.83 -37.12 -9.28
N TYR A 233 8.44 -38.14 -8.51
CA TYR A 233 7.94 -37.97 -7.13
C TYR A 233 8.97 -38.35 -6.04
N GLN A 234 10.25 -38.01 -6.22
CA GLN A 234 11.34 -38.31 -5.27
C GLN A 234 11.23 -37.55 -3.93
N LEU A 235 10.30 -36.60 -3.80
CA LEU A 235 10.11 -35.81 -2.59
C LEU A 235 8.70 -36.00 -2.04
N ILE A 236 8.60 -35.93 -0.72
CA ILE A 236 7.34 -35.75 0.01
C ILE A 236 7.34 -34.32 0.53
N TYR A 237 6.31 -33.56 0.19
CA TYR A 237 6.08 -32.23 0.73
C TYR A 237 4.93 -32.27 1.73
N CYS A 238 5.14 -31.74 2.91
CA CYS A 238 4.14 -31.57 3.94
C CYS A 238 3.94 -30.09 4.24
N ASN A 239 2.69 -29.63 4.38
CA ASN A 239 2.36 -28.24 4.74
C ASN A 239 1.85 -28.08 6.19
N GLY A 240 2.14 -29.06 7.06
CA GLY A 240 1.62 -29.15 8.42
C GLY A 240 0.20 -29.73 8.56
N SER A 241 -0.54 -29.88 7.44
CA SER A 241 -1.89 -30.47 7.44
C SER A 241 -2.09 -31.56 6.41
N GLN A 242 -1.31 -31.55 5.33
CA GLN A 242 -1.35 -32.52 4.25
C GLN A 242 0.08 -32.84 3.84
N CYS A 243 0.31 -34.10 3.46
CA CYS A 243 1.57 -34.60 2.94
C CYS A 243 1.30 -35.28 1.60
N GLU A 244 2.07 -34.93 0.57
CA GLU A 244 1.92 -35.49 -0.78
C GLU A 244 3.26 -35.66 -1.48
N GLY A 245 3.29 -36.56 -2.47
CA GLY A 245 4.45 -36.70 -3.34
C GLY A 245 4.58 -35.47 -4.24
N LEU A 246 5.73 -34.81 -4.21
CA LEU A 246 5.99 -33.60 -4.97
C LEU A 246 6.73 -33.92 -6.26
N THR A 247 6.27 -33.35 -7.39
CA THR A 247 7.02 -33.37 -8.64
C THR A 247 8.35 -32.63 -8.47
N THR A 248 9.43 -33.38 -8.52
CA THR A 248 10.80 -33.00 -8.22
C THR A 248 11.27 -31.93 -9.19
N THR A 249 11.42 -30.71 -8.70
CA THR A 249 12.19 -29.68 -9.40
C THR A 249 13.66 -29.79 -9.02
N SER A 250 14.57 -29.60 -9.99
CA SER A 250 16.00 -29.62 -9.66
C SER A 250 16.33 -28.46 -8.73
N GLY A 251 17.06 -28.72 -7.65
CA GLY A 251 17.36 -27.75 -6.61
C GLY A 251 17.62 -28.39 -5.25
N ARG A 252 17.70 -27.56 -4.22
CA ARG A 252 17.99 -27.96 -2.84
C ARG A 252 16.80 -27.68 -1.93
N TYR A 253 16.56 -28.60 -1.00
CA TYR A 253 15.50 -28.53 0.00
C TYR A 253 16.07 -28.89 1.37
N VAL A 254 15.38 -28.49 2.44
CA VAL A 254 15.76 -28.88 3.81
C VAL A 254 14.96 -30.11 4.22
N ASP A 255 15.68 -31.18 4.60
CA ASP A 255 15.08 -32.41 5.12
C ASP A 255 14.44 -32.17 6.49
N GLY A 256 13.17 -32.52 6.62
CA GLY A 256 12.37 -32.25 7.82
C GLY A 256 12.75 -33.07 9.05
N ASP A 257 13.53 -34.15 8.91
CA ASP A 257 13.96 -34.99 10.03
C ASP A 257 15.39 -34.68 10.48
N SER A 258 16.33 -34.72 9.53
CA SER A 258 17.75 -34.54 9.81
C SER A 258 18.20 -33.08 9.79
N GLY A 259 17.43 -32.20 9.16
CA GLY A 259 17.86 -30.83 8.88
C GLY A 259 19.01 -30.75 7.86
N ASN A 260 19.33 -31.82 7.14
CA ASN A 260 20.33 -31.80 6.07
C ASN A 260 19.71 -31.29 4.75
N ILE A 261 20.57 -31.08 3.74
CA ILE A 261 20.11 -30.72 2.40
C ILE A 261 19.67 -31.97 1.64
N ILE A 262 18.51 -31.90 1.00
CA ILE A 262 18.12 -32.82 -0.08
C ILE A 262 18.47 -32.14 -1.41
N LEU A 263 19.48 -32.65 -2.12
CA LEU A 263 19.84 -32.19 -3.45
C LEU A 263 19.12 -33.03 -4.50
N CYS A 264 18.30 -32.38 -5.31
CA CYS A 264 17.62 -33.01 -6.43
C CYS A 264 18.20 -32.55 -7.77
N THR A 265 18.69 -33.49 -8.58
CA THR A 265 19.25 -33.22 -9.92
C THR A 265 18.69 -34.22 -10.92
N GLY A 266 18.00 -33.74 -11.97
CA GLY A 266 17.56 -34.60 -13.08
C GLY A 266 16.59 -35.72 -12.68
N GLY A 267 15.74 -35.51 -11.67
CA GLY A 267 14.78 -36.50 -11.20
C GLY A 267 15.33 -37.52 -10.20
N ASN A 268 16.54 -37.31 -9.67
CA ASN A 268 17.11 -38.05 -8.55
C ASN A 268 17.34 -37.09 -7.38
N CYS A 269 17.04 -37.52 -6.15
CA CYS A 269 17.28 -36.75 -4.94
C CYS A 269 18.16 -37.53 -3.96
N GLU A 270 19.14 -36.86 -3.35
CA GLU A 270 20.06 -37.44 -2.37
C GLU A 270 20.22 -36.51 -1.17
N ILE A 271 20.45 -37.07 0.02
CA ILE A 271 20.71 -36.29 1.24
C ILE A 271 22.22 -36.00 1.29
N GLU A 272 22.58 -34.73 1.32
CA GLU A 272 23.97 -34.28 1.44
C GLU A 272 24.32 -34.09 2.93
N THR A 273 25.18 -34.95 3.47
CA THR A 273 25.56 -34.94 4.90
C THR A 273 26.82 -34.13 5.21
N GLU A 274 27.60 -33.74 4.19
CA GLU A 274 28.87 -33.00 4.35
C GLU A 274 28.73 -31.48 4.15
N ASN A 275 27.54 -31.00 3.80
CA ASN A 275 27.30 -29.63 3.32
C ASN A 275 26.91 -28.65 4.44
N ILE A 276 27.48 -28.84 5.63
CA ILE A 276 27.25 -27.99 6.80
C ILE A 276 28.36 -26.92 6.86
N GLY A 277 27.97 -25.67 7.12
CA GLY A 277 28.87 -24.53 7.32
C GLY A 277 28.71 -23.38 6.32
N ASN A 278 27.73 -23.42 5.41
CA ASN A 278 27.55 -22.40 4.36
C ASN A 278 26.08 -22.16 3.99
N PHE A 279 25.83 -21.16 3.14
CA PHE A 279 24.50 -20.88 2.57
C PHE A 279 24.29 -21.58 1.23
N TYR A 280 23.04 -21.88 0.89
CA TYR A 280 22.67 -22.47 -0.39
C TYR A 280 21.42 -21.80 -0.97
N LEU A 281 21.30 -21.81 -2.29
CA LEU A 281 20.08 -21.36 -2.95
C LEU A 281 18.95 -22.36 -2.71
N SER A 282 17.81 -21.85 -2.22
CA SER A 282 16.55 -22.58 -2.19
C SER A 282 15.91 -22.59 -3.58
N THR A 283 15.01 -23.54 -3.82
CA THR A 283 14.09 -23.48 -4.97
C THR A 283 13.07 -22.35 -4.86
N ASN A 284 12.84 -21.84 -3.65
CA ASN A 284 11.94 -20.73 -3.40
C ASN A 284 12.67 -19.39 -3.63
N PRO A 285 12.11 -18.46 -4.42
CA PRO A 285 12.75 -17.18 -4.67
C PRO A 285 12.89 -16.36 -3.39
N ASN A 286 14.03 -15.68 -3.22
CA ASN A 286 14.38 -14.89 -2.03
C ASN A 286 14.47 -15.68 -0.71
N ILE A 287 14.55 -17.00 -0.79
CA ILE A 287 14.87 -17.86 0.35
C ILE A 287 16.26 -18.46 0.13
N LEU A 288 17.11 -18.37 1.16
CA LEU A 288 18.34 -19.14 1.25
C LEU A 288 18.15 -20.29 2.21
N ILE A 289 18.96 -21.32 2.05
CA ILE A 289 19.11 -22.39 3.03
C ILE A 289 20.38 -22.05 3.82
N ASP A 290 20.21 -21.68 5.08
CA ASP A 290 21.31 -21.43 6.01
C ASP A 290 21.71 -22.75 6.67
N CYS A 291 22.90 -23.25 6.37
CA CYS A 291 23.49 -24.41 7.01
C CYS A 291 24.72 -24.05 7.84
N THR A 292 24.92 -22.79 8.23
CA THR A 292 26.09 -22.37 9.01
C THR A 292 26.12 -22.99 10.41
N GLY A 293 24.95 -23.37 10.94
CA GLY A 293 24.78 -24.11 12.20
C GLY A 293 25.01 -25.62 12.09
N THR A 294 24.44 -26.41 13.01
CA THR A 294 24.51 -27.89 12.98
C THR A 294 23.42 -28.54 12.12
N THR A 295 22.41 -27.76 11.73
CA THR A 295 21.28 -28.15 10.88
C THR A 295 20.99 -27.00 9.94
N CYS A 296 20.43 -27.31 8.79
CA CYS A 296 20.00 -26.33 7.80
C CYS A 296 18.58 -25.82 8.07
N GLU A 297 18.32 -24.56 7.77
CA GLU A 297 16.97 -23.98 7.79
C GLU A 297 16.74 -23.01 6.62
N ASN A 298 15.48 -22.80 6.25
CA ASN A 298 15.11 -21.80 5.25
C ASN A 298 15.08 -20.41 5.90
N VAL A 299 15.86 -19.48 5.37
CA VAL A 299 15.92 -18.08 5.84
C VAL A 299 15.52 -17.11 4.73
N ASN A 300 14.87 -16.01 5.10
CA ASN A 300 14.64 -14.92 4.15
C ASN A 300 15.97 -14.26 3.80
N ALA A 301 16.27 -14.18 2.52
CA ALA A 301 17.48 -13.55 2.05
C ALA A 301 17.47 -12.05 2.34
N LYS A 302 18.58 -11.54 2.87
CA LYS A 302 18.86 -10.10 2.95
C LYS A 302 19.72 -9.66 1.76
N ILE A 303 19.69 -8.38 1.43
CA ILE A 303 20.58 -7.81 0.41
C ILE A 303 22.02 -7.99 0.89
N GLY A 304 22.87 -8.66 0.14
CA GLY A 304 24.20 -9.01 0.63
C GLY A 304 24.91 -10.08 -0.17
N ILE A 305 26.06 -10.49 0.37
CA ILE A 305 26.88 -11.59 -0.15
C ILE A 305 27.05 -12.67 0.90
N TYR A 306 26.96 -13.92 0.44
CA TYR A 306 27.00 -15.12 1.27
C TYR A 306 27.99 -16.14 0.68
N ILE A 307 28.70 -16.87 1.54
CA ILE A 307 29.55 -17.99 1.11
C ILE A 307 28.66 -19.21 0.85
N THR A 308 28.86 -19.88 -0.30
CA THR A 308 28.13 -21.12 -0.64
C THR A 308 29.03 -22.35 -0.66
N GLY A 309 28.51 -23.46 -0.14
CA GLY A 309 29.26 -24.70 0.13
C GLY A 309 29.10 -25.78 -0.93
N GLY A 310 29.17 -25.45 -2.22
CA GLY A 310 29.16 -26.45 -3.29
C GLY A 310 30.46 -27.28 -3.34
N ALA A 311 30.45 -28.41 -4.07
CA ALA A 311 31.51 -29.43 -4.21
C ALA A 311 32.91 -28.95 -4.68
N LYS A 312 33.17 -27.64 -4.74
CA LYS A 312 34.48 -27.05 -5.04
C LYS A 312 34.95 -26.00 -4.04
N GLY A 313 34.13 -25.57 -3.07
CA GLY A 313 34.40 -24.34 -2.30
C GLY A 313 34.57 -23.12 -3.22
N GLY A 314 34.56 -21.91 -2.65
CA GLY A 314 35.04 -20.73 -3.36
C GLY A 314 34.09 -20.06 -4.36
N SER A 315 32.78 -20.19 -4.15
CA SER A 315 31.74 -19.43 -4.86
C SER A 315 30.90 -18.64 -3.85
N PHE A 316 30.23 -17.59 -4.31
CA PHE A 316 29.37 -16.75 -3.48
C PHE A 316 27.95 -16.68 -4.04
N ILE A 317 26.99 -16.47 -3.14
CA ILE A 317 25.64 -16.06 -3.50
C ILE A 317 25.55 -14.56 -3.28
N TYR A 318 25.03 -13.84 -4.27
CA TYR A 318 24.68 -12.43 -4.13
C TYR A 318 23.16 -12.27 -4.17
N CYS A 319 22.64 -11.53 -3.21
CA CYS A 319 21.23 -11.19 -3.12
C CYS A 319 21.04 -9.68 -3.23
N ASP A 320 20.08 -9.28 -4.06
CA ASP A 320 19.55 -7.92 -4.13
C ASP A 320 18.14 -7.85 -3.54
N ALA A 321 17.44 -6.73 -3.73
CA ALA A 321 16.10 -6.53 -3.19
C ALA A 321 15.03 -7.45 -3.80
N THR A 322 15.35 -8.18 -4.87
CA THR A 322 14.41 -8.92 -5.71
C THR A 322 14.77 -10.38 -5.93
N SER A 323 16.05 -10.72 -5.91
CA SER A 323 16.54 -12.07 -6.22
C SER A 323 17.87 -12.41 -5.54
N CYS A 324 18.14 -13.71 -5.43
CA CYS A 324 19.42 -14.27 -5.01
C CYS A 324 19.95 -15.19 -6.11
N ASN A 325 21.22 -15.02 -6.47
CA ASN A 325 21.86 -15.83 -7.50
C ASN A 325 23.27 -16.22 -7.06
N GLU A 326 23.67 -17.44 -7.40
CA GLU A 326 25.06 -17.86 -7.30
C GLU A 326 25.86 -17.14 -8.39
N LEU A 327 26.98 -16.54 -8.00
CA LEU A 327 27.81 -15.77 -8.91
C LEU A 327 28.47 -16.69 -9.96
N SER A 328 28.51 -16.23 -11.21
CA SER A 328 29.30 -16.91 -12.25
C SER A 328 30.79 -16.85 -11.91
N ALA A 329 31.60 -17.71 -12.53
CA ALA A 329 33.07 -17.67 -12.36
C ALA A 329 33.65 -16.27 -12.62
N SER A 330 33.14 -15.57 -13.65
CA SER A 330 33.59 -14.22 -13.99
C SER A 330 33.19 -13.15 -12.97
N GLU A 331 32.10 -13.34 -12.23
CA GLU A 331 31.66 -12.44 -11.17
C GLU A 331 32.40 -12.74 -9.87
N ASN A 332 32.59 -14.03 -9.55
CA ASN A 332 33.42 -14.48 -8.43
C ASN A 332 34.87 -13.97 -8.52
N ASP A 333 35.41 -13.79 -9.72
CA ASP A 333 36.78 -13.26 -9.93
C ASP A 333 36.86 -11.73 -9.76
N LYS A 334 35.73 -11.02 -9.76
CA LYS A 334 35.68 -9.57 -9.47
C LYS A 334 35.75 -9.26 -7.97
N ILE A 335 35.51 -10.25 -7.10
CA ILE A 335 35.61 -10.07 -5.65
C ILE A 335 37.10 -9.95 -5.29
N PRO A 336 37.53 -8.84 -4.65
CA PRO A 336 38.93 -8.66 -4.31
C PRO A 336 39.45 -9.74 -3.35
N ILE A 337 40.71 -10.12 -3.52
CA ILE A 337 41.40 -11.01 -2.58
C ILE A 337 42.15 -10.18 -1.56
N CYS A 338 41.95 -10.49 -0.28
CA CYS A 338 42.61 -9.87 0.86
C CYS A 338 43.50 -10.86 1.61
N GLU A 339 44.66 -10.39 2.04
CA GLU A 339 45.50 -11.06 3.04
C GLU A 339 45.44 -10.29 4.36
N VAL A 340 45.36 -11.04 5.47
CA VAL A 340 45.26 -10.48 6.82
C VAL A 340 46.61 -10.59 7.53
N SER A 341 47.10 -9.46 8.02
CA SER A 341 48.28 -9.40 8.88
C SER A 341 48.02 -8.46 10.05
N SER A 342 48.16 -8.98 11.29
CA SER A 342 48.02 -8.19 12.53
C SER A 342 46.74 -7.30 12.58
N ASN A 343 45.57 -7.87 12.27
CA ASN A 343 44.26 -7.19 12.19
C ASN A 343 44.13 -6.11 11.10
N LYS A 344 44.98 -6.17 10.07
CA LYS A 344 44.84 -5.36 8.85
C LYS A 344 44.67 -6.26 7.64
N CYS A 345 43.68 -5.93 6.81
CA CYS A 345 43.56 -6.48 5.47
C CYS A 345 44.34 -5.60 4.49
N ASN A 346 44.96 -6.24 3.51
CA ASN A 346 45.45 -5.59 2.30
C ASN A 346 44.88 -6.32 1.09
N VAL A 347 44.44 -5.59 0.08
CA VAL A 347 44.09 -6.18 -1.21
C VAL A 347 45.38 -6.64 -1.90
N VAL A 348 45.39 -7.83 -2.48
CA VAL A 348 46.55 -8.42 -3.17
C VAL A 348 46.23 -8.65 -4.64
N TYR A 349 47.18 -8.32 -5.52
CA TYR A 349 47.04 -8.53 -6.97
C TYR A 349 47.63 -9.88 -7.41
N PHE A 350 46.87 -10.67 -8.17
CA PHE A 350 47.34 -11.91 -8.77
C PHE A 350 47.33 -11.81 -10.30
N ALA A 351 48.46 -12.10 -10.93
CA ALA A 351 48.73 -11.84 -12.34
C ALA A 351 47.91 -12.65 -13.36
N ASN A 352 47.03 -13.55 -12.93
CA ASN A 352 46.28 -14.46 -13.82
C ASN A 352 44.77 -14.42 -13.54
N GLY A 353 44.06 -13.48 -14.17
CA GLY A 353 42.60 -13.40 -14.15
C GLY A 353 42.12 -12.00 -13.80
N ALA A 354 41.45 -11.35 -14.75
CA ALA A 354 41.15 -9.94 -14.72
C ALA A 354 40.25 -9.51 -13.54
N ALA A 355 40.72 -8.53 -12.77
CA ALA A 355 39.89 -7.46 -12.28
C ALA A 355 40.72 -6.17 -12.29
N GLU A 356 40.11 -5.07 -12.72
CA GLU A 356 40.52 -3.73 -12.32
C GLU A 356 40.40 -3.69 -10.79
N ALA A 357 41.42 -4.19 -10.08
CA ALA A 357 41.51 -4.01 -8.65
C ALA A 357 41.70 -2.51 -8.44
N ASN A 358 40.61 -1.81 -8.13
CA ASN A 358 40.71 -0.49 -7.54
C ASN A 358 41.73 -0.60 -6.41
N THR A 359 42.76 0.24 -6.44
CA THR A 359 43.85 0.27 -5.45
C THR A 359 43.36 0.48 -4.01
N LEU A 360 42.05 0.72 -3.84
CA LEU A 360 41.33 1.04 -2.61
C LEU A 360 39.95 0.35 -2.64
N LEU A 361 39.66 -0.46 -1.61
CA LEU A 361 38.34 -0.98 -1.29
C LEU A 361 37.74 -0.10 -0.18
N PRO A 362 36.64 0.63 -0.42
CA PRO A 362 36.07 1.55 0.56
C PRO A 362 35.46 0.82 1.77
N GLU A 363 35.24 1.58 2.84
CA GLU A 363 34.44 1.13 3.99
C GLU A 363 33.07 0.62 3.53
N GLY A 364 32.58 -0.46 4.14
CA GLY A 364 31.35 -1.15 3.71
C GLY A 364 31.54 -2.11 2.53
N GLY A 365 32.71 -2.11 1.90
CA GLY A 365 33.12 -3.12 0.93
C GLY A 365 33.43 -4.46 1.60
N TYR A 366 33.67 -5.48 0.77
CA TYR A 366 34.07 -6.80 1.22
C TYR A 366 35.14 -7.40 0.29
N CYS A 367 35.91 -8.32 0.83
CA CYS A 367 36.91 -9.10 0.10
C CYS A 367 37.00 -10.51 0.69
N THR A 368 37.74 -11.39 0.03
CA THR A 368 37.87 -12.79 0.42
C THR A 368 39.31 -13.26 0.47
N ASN A 369 39.58 -14.40 1.12
CA ASN A 369 40.91 -15.01 1.05
C ASN A 369 41.13 -15.73 -0.30
N ARG A 370 42.34 -16.25 -0.51
CA ARG A 370 42.68 -16.94 -1.77
C ARG A 370 41.85 -18.20 -2.06
N ALA A 371 41.43 -18.91 -1.01
CA ALA A 371 40.58 -20.09 -1.13
C ALA A 371 39.11 -19.74 -1.41
N LYS A 372 38.74 -18.46 -1.29
CA LYS A 372 37.36 -17.94 -1.41
C LYS A 372 36.39 -18.58 -0.41
N ASP A 373 36.89 -19.04 0.74
CA ASP A 373 36.12 -19.69 1.81
C ASP A 373 35.95 -18.80 3.05
N THR A 374 36.53 -17.60 3.03
CA THR A 374 36.48 -16.63 4.13
C THR A 374 36.07 -15.27 3.59
N LEU A 375 35.11 -14.61 4.23
CA LEU A 375 34.66 -13.27 3.88
C LEU A 375 35.17 -12.25 4.90
N TYR A 376 35.67 -11.12 4.41
CA TYR A 376 36.12 -9.98 5.21
C TYR A 376 35.29 -8.76 4.90
N PHE A 377 34.82 -8.07 5.94
CA PHE A 377 34.13 -6.80 5.84
C PHE A 377 35.09 -5.64 6.10
N ALA A 378 35.07 -4.63 5.23
CA ALA A 378 35.87 -3.42 5.34
C ALA A 378 35.26 -2.45 6.37
N THR A 379 35.88 -2.34 7.54
CA THR A 379 35.53 -1.36 8.59
C THR A 379 36.20 -0.01 8.39
N ASN A 380 37.14 0.06 7.45
CA ASN A 380 37.75 1.28 6.94
C ASN A 380 38.23 0.99 5.51
N THR A 381 38.82 1.97 4.82
CA THR A 381 39.44 1.73 3.51
C THR A 381 40.54 0.67 3.62
N ILE A 382 40.44 -0.35 2.78
CA ILE A 382 41.45 -1.41 2.61
C ILE A 382 42.25 -1.06 1.35
N GLU A 383 43.57 -0.98 1.49
CA GLU A 383 44.46 -0.56 0.41
C GLU A 383 45.16 -1.75 -0.24
N LEU A 384 45.75 -1.52 -1.41
CA LEU A 384 46.63 -2.48 -2.06
C LEU A 384 47.90 -2.72 -1.22
N GLU A 385 48.37 -3.96 -1.20
CA GLU A 385 49.63 -4.35 -0.57
C GLU A 385 50.81 -3.47 -1.05
N ASN A 386 51.59 -2.94 -0.10
CA ASN A 386 52.68 -1.96 -0.29
C ASN A 386 52.27 -0.51 -0.62
N SER A 387 51.00 -0.14 -0.44
CA SER A 387 50.60 1.27 -0.41
C SER A 387 51.23 2.01 0.79
N ILE A 388 51.62 3.28 0.57
CA ILE A 388 52.34 4.11 1.56
C ILE A 388 51.38 4.84 2.52
N VAL A 389 50.07 4.74 2.30
CA VAL A 389 49.06 5.44 3.10
C VAL A 389 48.62 4.52 4.24
N VAL A 390 48.96 4.84 5.49
CA VAL A 390 48.44 4.10 6.65
C VAL A 390 48.16 5.08 7.78
N THR A 391 46.92 5.08 8.30
CA THR A 391 46.61 5.76 9.57
C THR A 391 45.78 4.94 10.57
N SER A 392 45.12 3.84 10.20
CA SER A 392 44.34 3.03 11.18
C SER A 392 45.10 1.81 11.71
N SER A 393 44.76 1.36 12.92
CA SER A 393 45.28 0.13 13.54
C SER A 393 44.52 -1.14 13.14
N SER A 394 43.32 -1.00 12.58
CA SER A 394 42.45 -2.05 12.04
C SER A 394 41.60 -1.45 10.92
N ASN A 395 41.36 -2.20 9.83
CA ASN A 395 40.59 -1.73 8.67
C ASN A 395 39.59 -2.77 8.13
N CYS A 396 39.58 -3.98 8.70
CA CYS A 396 38.64 -5.04 8.31
C CYS A 396 38.37 -5.98 9.48
N ILE A 397 37.32 -6.78 9.35
CA ILE A 397 37.00 -7.88 10.25
C ILE A 397 36.61 -9.12 9.43
N GLN A 398 36.93 -10.30 9.95
CA GLN A 398 36.43 -11.56 9.39
C GLN A 398 34.95 -11.71 9.73
N ALA A 399 34.13 -11.99 8.72
CA ALA A 399 32.71 -12.26 8.88
C ALA A 399 32.54 -13.51 9.76
N SER A 400 31.94 -13.32 10.94
CA SER A 400 31.70 -14.39 11.89
C SER A 400 30.60 -14.07 12.89
N GLN A 401 30.06 -15.09 13.55
CA GLN A 401 29.00 -14.98 14.56
C GLN A 401 29.34 -14.08 15.77
N THR A 402 30.63 -13.80 15.97
CA THR A 402 31.10 -12.80 16.95
C THR A 402 30.44 -11.43 16.74
N TYR A 403 30.10 -11.09 15.50
CA TYR A 403 29.56 -9.80 15.11
C TYR A 403 28.04 -9.79 14.86
N TYR A 404 27.35 -10.91 15.10
CA TYR A 404 25.91 -11.04 14.85
C TYR A 404 25.07 -9.95 15.52
N GLN A 405 25.43 -9.53 16.73
CA GLN A 405 24.70 -8.49 17.48
C GLN A 405 25.11 -7.05 17.12
N TYR A 406 26.02 -6.87 16.16
CA TYR A 406 26.55 -5.57 15.78
C TYR A 406 25.83 -5.01 14.55
N TYR A 407 25.77 -3.69 14.49
CA TYR A 407 25.10 -2.90 13.47
C TYR A 407 26.13 -1.93 12.90
N TYR A 408 26.91 -2.39 11.92
CA TYR A 408 27.98 -1.59 11.33
C TYR A 408 27.39 -0.56 10.37
N THR A 409 27.63 0.72 10.62
CA THR A 409 27.01 1.80 9.84
C THR A 409 28.02 2.44 8.89
N VAL A 410 27.71 2.48 7.59
CA VAL A 410 28.50 3.21 6.59
C VAL A 410 27.59 4.19 5.88
N GLY A 411 27.74 5.48 6.18
CA GLY A 411 26.78 6.50 5.79
C GLY A 411 25.38 6.17 6.34
N SER A 412 24.44 5.92 5.44
CA SER A 412 23.06 5.53 5.77
C SER A 412 22.81 4.01 5.78
N THR A 413 23.76 3.21 5.28
CA THR A 413 23.61 1.76 5.20
C THR A 413 24.01 1.11 6.53
N ILE A 414 23.20 0.16 6.98
CA ILE A 414 23.47 -0.64 8.17
C ILE A 414 23.80 -2.06 7.71
N TYR A 415 24.95 -2.57 8.10
CA TYR A 415 25.43 -3.91 7.79
C TYR A 415 25.30 -4.84 8.99
N HIS A 416 24.90 -6.06 8.69
CA HIS A 416 24.93 -7.21 9.56
C HIS A 416 26.00 -8.18 9.05
N ILE A 417 26.75 -8.75 9.98
CA ILE A 417 27.91 -9.57 9.68
C ILE A 417 27.81 -10.83 10.53
N ASP A 418 27.87 -11.98 9.88
CA ASP A 418 27.77 -13.29 10.52
C ASP A 418 28.71 -14.30 9.82
N ASP A 419 28.72 -15.55 10.27
CA ASP A 419 29.49 -16.64 9.66
C ASP A 419 29.13 -16.76 8.16
N GLY A 420 30.09 -16.38 7.31
CA GLY A 420 29.90 -16.46 5.85
C GLY A 420 28.91 -15.45 5.25
N GLU A 421 28.45 -14.45 6.00
CA GLU A 421 27.47 -13.44 5.54
C GLU A 421 27.97 -12.00 5.77
N VAL A 422 27.82 -11.17 4.74
CA VAL A 422 27.78 -9.69 4.88
C VAL A 422 26.52 -9.20 4.20
N SER A 423 25.57 -8.73 4.99
CA SER A 423 24.26 -8.30 4.51
C SER A 423 23.84 -6.93 5.04
N GLN A 424 22.83 -6.34 4.42
CA GLN A 424 22.25 -5.06 4.81
C GLN A 424 20.99 -5.27 5.64
N ILE A 425 20.85 -4.48 6.69
CA ILE A 425 19.61 -4.36 7.45
C ILE A 425 18.76 -3.30 6.79
N THR A 426 17.63 -3.71 6.22
CA THR A 426 16.65 -2.81 5.60
C THR A 426 15.27 -2.92 6.22
N SER A 427 15.05 -3.84 7.16
CA SER A 427 13.75 -4.06 7.82
C SER A 427 13.18 -2.75 8.37
N ALA A 428 11.89 -2.51 8.09
CA ALA A 428 11.27 -1.24 8.42
C ALA A 428 11.31 -0.96 9.93
N GLY A 429 11.73 0.24 10.31
CA GLY A 429 11.85 0.62 11.73
C GLY A 429 12.84 1.75 11.98
N TYR A 430 12.90 2.18 13.24
CA TYR A 430 13.85 3.17 13.73
C TYR A 430 14.91 2.50 14.62
N TYR A 431 16.18 2.79 14.35
CA TYR A 431 17.32 2.15 15.01
C TYR A 431 18.20 3.22 15.66
N PHE A 432 18.27 3.24 16.99
CA PHE A 432 19.29 4.00 17.71
C PHE A 432 20.57 3.19 17.74
N ILE A 433 21.57 3.59 16.95
CA ILE A 433 22.83 2.86 16.84
C ILE A 433 23.95 3.73 17.40
N ASN A 434 24.69 3.21 18.36
CA ASN A 434 25.95 3.80 18.80
C ASN A 434 27.03 3.44 17.77
N THR A 435 27.46 4.42 16.98
CA THR A 435 28.41 4.22 15.86
C THR A 435 29.84 3.99 16.33
N ASN A 436 30.16 4.23 17.61
CA ASN A 436 31.48 3.91 18.16
C ASN A 436 31.57 2.43 18.59
N THR A 437 30.48 1.87 19.13
CA THR A 437 30.43 0.46 19.53
C THR A 437 29.78 -0.45 18.50
N ASN A 438 29.17 0.10 17.45
CA ASN A 438 28.35 -0.59 16.44
C ASN A 438 27.25 -1.45 17.07
N LYS A 439 26.54 -0.93 18.08
CA LYS A 439 25.49 -1.67 18.80
C LYS A 439 24.20 -0.87 18.84
N LEU A 440 23.09 -1.58 18.79
CA LEU A 440 21.78 -1.02 19.07
C LEU A 440 21.72 -0.56 20.54
N VAL A 441 21.18 0.62 20.78
CA VAL A 441 20.96 1.14 22.14
C VAL A 441 19.68 0.52 22.70
N THR A 442 19.83 -0.34 23.72
CA THR A 442 18.72 -1.06 24.37
C THR A 442 18.64 -0.80 25.88
N GLY A 443 19.40 0.19 26.37
CA GLY A 443 19.47 0.54 27.79
C GLY A 443 18.18 1.18 28.31
N SER A 444 17.99 1.16 29.63
CA SER A 444 16.89 1.87 30.29
C SER A 444 17.23 3.32 30.65
N LYS A 445 18.45 3.77 30.34
CA LYS A 445 18.97 5.10 30.65
C LYS A 445 18.86 5.99 29.44
N ILE A 446 18.27 7.17 29.61
CA ILE A 446 18.03 8.10 28.50
C ILE A 446 19.33 8.76 28.00
N GLU A 447 20.34 8.81 28.86
CA GLU A 447 21.67 9.33 28.55
C GLU A 447 22.37 8.50 27.47
N ASP A 448 22.07 7.20 27.40
CA ASP A 448 22.64 6.31 26.39
C ASP A 448 22.14 6.68 24.99
N TYR A 449 20.88 7.11 24.86
CA TYR A 449 20.27 7.53 23.60
C TYR A 449 20.70 8.93 23.15
N ASN A 450 21.01 9.82 24.09
CA ASN A 450 21.49 11.18 23.81
C ASN A 450 23.02 11.28 23.68
N ASN A 451 23.72 10.15 23.66
CA ASN A 451 25.16 10.11 23.47
C ASN A 451 25.53 10.66 22.08
N SER A 452 26.60 11.46 21.97
CA SER A 452 27.03 12.07 20.70
C SER A 452 27.44 11.06 19.61
N TYR A 453 27.73 9.81 19.98
CA TYR A 453 28.00 8.71 19.04
C TYR A 453 26.73 7.95 18.63
N VAL A 454 25.57 8.27 19.19
CA VAL A 454 24.31 7.62 18.83
C VAL A 454 23.64 8.42 17.73
N LYS A 455 23.24 7.71 16.67
CA LYS A 455 22.48 8.25 15.57
C LYS A 455 21.19 7.46 15.40
N LEU A 456 20.14 8.14 14.96
CA LEU A 456 18.86 7.54 14.63
C LEU A 456 18.80 7.21 13.13
N TYR A 457 18.58 5.95 12.81
CA TYR A 457 18.38 5.49 11.43
C TYR A 457 16.92 5.13 11.22
N LYS A 458 16.36 5.51 10.07
CA LYS A 458 15.03 5.10 9.61
C LYS A 458 15.17 4.19 8.41
N CYS A 459 14.69 2.96 8.50
CA CYS A 459 14.67 2.00 7.40
C CYS A 459 13.23 1.76 6.91
N ASN A 460 13.04 1.56 5.61
CA ASN A 460 11.71 1.44 4.99
C ASN A 460 11.39 0.08 4.37
N GLY A 461 12.20 -0.94 4.61
CA GLY A 461 12.14 -2.25 3.95
C GLY A 461 13.07 -2.38 2.75
N VAL A 462 13.52 -1.27 2.18
CA VAL A 462 14.38 -1.24 0.97
C VAL A 462 15.73 -0.59 1.27
N SER A 463 15.73 0.52 1.99
CA SER A 463 16.93 1.26 2.35
C SER A 463 16.75 1.97 3.69
N CYS A 464 17.85 2.51 4.21
CA CYS A 464 17.88 3.28 5.43
C CYS A 464 18.38 4.71 5.17
N VAL A 465 18.02 5.63 6.05
CA VAL A 465 18.50 7.01 6.08
C VAL A 465 18.85 7.41 7.51
N VAL A 466 19.91 8.20 7.69
CA VAL A 466 20.18 8.86 8.97
C VAL A 466 19.17 9.99 9.13
N ILE A 467 18.44 9.99 10.23
CA ILE A 467 17.46 11.02 10.55
C ILE A 467 18.17 12.17 11.24
N PRO A 468 18.12 13.40 10.68
CA PRO A 468 18.55 14.57 11.42
C PRO A 468 17.60 14.83 12.58
N ASP A 469 18.08 15.57 13.57
CA ASP A 469 17.29 16.07 14.68
C ASP A 469 15.97 16.71 14.21
N PRO A 470 14.80 16.23 14.67
CA PRO A 470 13.50 16.75 14.26
C PRO A 470 13.35 18.26 14.53
N SER A 471 12.65 18.98 13.64
CA SER A 471 12.42 20.43 13.80
C SER A 471 11.33 20.77 14.82
N SER A 472 10.46 19.81 15.13
CA SER A 472 9.34 19.95 16.05
C SER A 472 9.29 18.77 17.02
N ILE A 473 8.32 18.77 17.94
CA ILE A 473 8.16 17.67 18.89
C ILE A 473 7.77 16.40 18.11
N THR A 474 8.60 15.37 18.19
CA THR A 474 8.37 14.09 17.50
C THR A 474 8.43 12.94 18.48
N TYR A 475 7.43 12.06 18.42
CA TYR A 475 7.41 10.81 19.14
C TYR A 475 7.86 9.68 18.22
N ILE A 476 8.76 8.81 18.67
CA ILE A 476 9.38 7.76 17.86
C ILE A 476 9.34 6.45 18.62
N VAL A 477 8.99 5.37 17.94
CA VAL A 477 9.09 4.01 18.43
C VAL A 477 10.26 3.33 17.74
N ASP A 478 11.25 2.92 18.52
CA ASP A 478 12.40 2.19 17.99
C ASP A 478 12.11 0.69 17.85
N VAL A 479 13.05 -0.04 17.25
CA VAL A 479 12.94 -1.51 17.13
C VAL A 479 12.93 -2.24 18.48
N SER A 480 13.35 -1.59 19.57
CA SER A 480 13.20 -2.08 20.95
C SER A 480 11.79 -1.87 21.52
N LYS A 481 10.87 -1.28 20.74
CA LYS A 481 9.46 -1.01 21.07
C LYS A 481 9.27 -0.01 22.20
N ARG A 482 10.22 0.92 22.37
CA ARG A 482 10.16 2.00 23.38
C ARG A 482 9.69 3.29 22.72
N ILE A 483 8.85 4.07 23.41
CA ILE A 483 8.39 5.36 22.90
C ILE A 483 9.31 6.47 23.41
N PHE A 484 9.96 7.16 22.48
CA PHE A 484 10.78 8.33 22.73
C PHE A 484 10.02 9.58 22.33
N LYS A 485 10.26 10.67 23.05
CA LYS A 485 9.85 12.01 22.70
C LYS A 485 11.10 12.82 22.43
N TYR A 486 11.21 13.39 21.25
CA TYR A 486 12.22 14.39 20.95
C TYR A 486 11.64 15.79 21.20
N SER A 487 12.28 16.55 22.08
CA SER A 487 11.91 17.95 22.33
C SER A 487 13.06 18.71 22.99
N GLY A 488 13.31 19.96 22.60
CA GLY A 488 14.37 20.77 23.21
C GLY A 488 15.78 20.23 22.93
N ASN A 489 16.00 19.67 21.74
CA ASN A 489 17.26 19.09 21.28
C ASN A 489 17.75 17.85 22.04
N ALA A 490 16.83 17.09 22.63
CA ALA A 490 17.13 15.83 23.29
C ALA A 490 15.97 14.85 23.20
N TYR A 491 16.29 13.56 23.27
CA TYR A 491 15.34 12.48 23.46
C TYR A 491 15.02 12.31 24.95
N THR A 492 13.75 12.13 25.27
CA THR A 492 13.26 11.67 26.57
C THR A 492 12.40 10.42 26.37
N PHE A 493 12.25 9.57 27.40
CA PHE A 493 11.18 8.59 27.36
C PHE A 493 9.83 9.32 27.40
N ALA A 494 8.90 8.94 26.53
CA ALA A 494 7.58 9.59 26.51
C ALA A 494 6.81 9.32 27.81
N TYR A 495 6.97 8.12 28.36
CA TYR A 495 6.32 7.65 29.58
C TYR A 495 7.28 6.83 30.45
N ASP A 496 6.99 6.74 31.75
CA ASP A 496 7.73 5.84 32.66
C ASP A 496 7.60 4.37 32.22
N LYS A 497 6.43 3.99 31.72
CA LYS A 497 6.12 2.68 31.15
C LYS A 497 5.30 2.86 29.88
N ASP A 498 5.77 2.28 28.78
CA ASP A 498 5.05 2.30 27.52
C ASP A 498 3.74 1.50 27.62
N VAL A 499 2.67 2.04 27.06
CA VAL A 499 1.35 1.41 27.04
C VAL A 499 1.27 0.49 25.82
N LEU A 500 0.85 -0.77 26.02
CA LEU A 500 0.63 -1.71 24.92
C LEU A 500 -0.84 -1.70 24.52
N CYS A 501 -1.13 -1.79 23.23
CA CYS A 501 -2.51 -1.84 22.75
C CYS A 501 -2.72 -2.80 21.58
N ALA A 502 -3.91 -3.39 21.53
CA ALA A 502 -4.39 -4.07 20.34
C ALA A 502 -5.05 -3.03 19.42
N TYR A 503 -4.79 -3.10 18.11
CA TYR A 503 -5.37 -2.19 17.12
C TYR A 503 -6.10 -2.98 16.03
N SER A 504 -7.33 -2.57 15.71
CA SER A 504 -8.10 -3.12 14.59
C SER A 504 -9.20 -2.14 14.17
N ASN A 505 -9.41 -1.96 12.87
CA ASN A 505 -10.50 -1.15 12.29
C ASN A 505 -10.61 0.28 12.89
N ASN A 506 -9.49 1.02 12.98
CA ASN A 506 -9.41 2.36 13.57
C ASN A 506 -9.88 2.44 15.04
N LYS A 507 -9.86 1.30 15.73
CA LYS A 507 -10.11 1.20 17.16
C LYS A 507 -8.90 0.59 17.84
N CYS A 508 -8.65 0.99 19.08
CA CYS A 508 -7.63 0.36 19.91
C CYS A 508 -8.13 0.05 21.32
N ILE A 509 -7.49 -0.96 21.92
CA ILE A 509 -7.77 -1.45 23.27
C ILE A 509 -6.44 -1.46 24.04
N PRO A 510 -6.20 -0.48 24.92
CA PRO A 510 -4.96 -0.40 25.68
C PRO A 510 -4.98 -1.37 26.87
N ASN A 511 -3.81 -1.85 27.27
CA ASN A 511 -3.65 -2.75 28.41
C ASN A 511 -3.72 -2.01 29.76
N THR A 512 -3.40 -0.72 29.77
CA THR A 512 -3.50 0.21 30.91
C THR A 512 -4.30 1.45 30.50
N ASP A 513 -4.70 2.27 31.47
CA ASP A 513 -5.43 3.51 31.19
C ASP A 513 -4.55 4.46 30.36
N LEU A 514 -5.08 4.93 29.22
CA LEU A 514 -4.56 6.06 28.46
C LEU A 514 -5.20 7.33 29.00
N LYS A 515 -4.85 7.72 30.23
CA LYS A 515 -5.29 8.98 30.85
C LYS A 515 -4.13 9.95 30.81
N SER A 516 -4.26 11.08 30.12
CA SER A 516 -3.17 12.05 29.90
C SER A 516 -1.95 11.52 29.11
N THR A 517 -2.11 10.37 28.45
CA THR A 517 -1.11 9.75 27.57
C THR A 517 -1.80 9.38 26.26
N GLU A 518 -1.34 9.92 25.15
CA GLU A 518 -2.03 9.83 23.85
C GLU A 518 -1.56 8.64 23.00
N PHE A 519 -0.43 8.04 23.35
CA PHE A 519 0.27 7.06 22.53
C PHE A 519 0.29 5.67 23.19
N CYS A 520 0.11 4.64 22.36
CA CYS A 520 0.35 3.25 22.72
C CYS A 520 1.06 2.52 21.59
N VAL A 521 1.67 1.37 21.91
CA VAL A 521 2.46 0.56 20.97
C VAL A 521 1.83 -0.81 20.79
N THR A 522 1.73 -1.28 19.55
CA THR A 522 1.23 -2.64 19.28
C THR A 522 2.26 -3.71 19.66
N SER A 523 1.85 -4.98 19.73
CA SER A 523 2.80 -6.09 19.94
C SER A 523 3.90 -6.16 18.86
N ALA A 524 3.64 -5.62 17.67
CA ALA A 524 4.59 -5.50 16.57
C ALA A 524 5.51 -4.27 16.67
N GLY A 525 5.31 -3.38 17.65
CA GLY A 525 6.10 -2.15 17.79
C GLY A 525 5.57 -0.95 17.02
N GLU A 526 4.32 -0.99 16.52
CA GLU A 526 3.75 0.12 15.73
C GLU A 526 3.13 1.18 16.64
N LEU A 527 3.30 2.46 16.29
CA LEU A 527 2.79 3.60 17.06
C LEU A 527 1.30 3.85 16.77
N VAL A 528 0.50 3.93 17.83
CA VAL A 528 -0.94 4.21 17.76
C VAL A 528 -1.25 5.45 18.60
N ILE A 529 -2.07 6.35 18.06
CA ILE A 529 -2.57 7.53 18.78
C ILE A 529 -4.04 7.32 19.14
N ALA A 530 -4.42 7.50 20.40
CA ALA A 530 -5.80 7.51 20.84
C ALA A 530 -6.44 8.89 20.62
N ALA A 531 -7.65 8.92 20.06
CA ALA A 531 -8.36 10.17 19.78
C ALA A 531 -8.84 10.89 21.06
N THR A 532 -9.07 10.12 22.12
CA THR A 532 -9.51 10.57 23.45
C THR A 532 -8.93 9.64 24.50
N ASP A 533 -9.10 9.98 25.79
CA ASP A 533 -8.72 9.07 26.88
C ASP A 533 -9.48 7.73 26.79
N ILE A 534 -8.76 6.62 26.93
CA ILE A 534 -9.33 5.26 26.88
C ILE A 534 -8.95 4.51 28.16
N GLU A 535 -9.95 3.99 28.88
CA GLU A 535 -9.71 3.14 30.05
C GLU A 535 -9.15 1.76 29.64
N ALA A 536 -8.38 1.15 30.55
CA ALA A 536 -7.77 -0.15 30.34
C ALA A 536 -8.81 -1.19 29.89
N LYS A 537 -8.46 -1.95 28.85
CA LYS A 537 -9.28 -3.02 28.25
C LYS A 537 -10.60 -2.57 27.65
N LYS A 538 -10.84 -1.26 27.50
CA LYS A 538 -11.98 -0.72 26.74
C LYS A 538 -11.55 -0.34 25.33
N THR A 539 -12.52 -0.33 24.43
CA THR A 539 -12.31 0.07 23.03
C THR A 539 -12.52 1.58 22.88
N GLY A 540 -11.59 2.26 22.21
CA GLY A 540 -11.75 3.66 21.80
C GLY A 540 -11.30 3.91 20.36
N ASP A 541 -11.57 5.11 19.85
CA ASP A 541 -11.15 5.57 18.53
C ASP A 541 -9.65 5.90 18.51
N CYS A 542 -8.94 5.38 17.51
CA CYS A 542 -7.48 5.51 17.42
C CYS A 542 -7.01 5.60 15.97
N TYR A 543 -5.82 6.17 15.78
CA TYR A 543 -5.16 6.36 14.49
C TYR A 543 -3.86 5.56 14.45
N LYS A 544 -3.63 4.84 13.34
CA LYS A 544 -2.38 4.12 13.05
C LYS A 544 -2.12 4.16 11.54
N SER A 545 -0.91 4.52 11.12
CA SER A 545 -0.52 4.33 9.71
C SER A 545 -0.32 2.85 9.41
N ASN A 546 -0.45 2.46 8.14
CA ASN A 546 -0.26 1.09 7.70
C ASN A 546 1.17 0.80 7.24
N ASN A 547 1.97 1.83 6.98
CA ASN A 547 3.37 1.66 6.57
C ASN A 547 4.21 2.89 6.98
N ILE A 548 5.53 2.73 6.94
CA ILE A 548 6.48 3.77 7.38
C ILE A 548 6.69 4.90 6.36
N SER A 549 6.29 4.69 5.10
CA SER A 549 6.49 5.64 4.00
C SER A 549 5.32 6.60 3.79
N ASN A 550 4.11 6.21 4.21
CA ASN A 550 2.89 6.97 4.08
C ASN A 550 2.56 7.62 5.41
N GLU A 551 2.25 8.91 5.32
CA GLU A 551 1.89 9.73 6.47
C GLU A 551 0.38 9.94 6.52
N ILE A 552 -0.18 9.79 7.71
CA ILE A 552 -1.57 10.14 8.01
C ILE A 552 -1.60 11.17 9.14
N PHE A 553 -2.76 11.72 9.44
CA PHE A 553 -3.00 12.69 10.48
C PHE A 553 -3.85 12.07 11.57
N GLY A 554 -3.46 12.29 12.82
CA GLY A 554 -4.15 11.80 14.00
C GLY A 554 -4.37 12.95 14.95
N TYR A 555 -5.61 13.14 15.39
CA TYR A 555 -5.97 14.18 16.34
C TYR A 555 -6.29 13.56 17.70
N SER A 556 -5.63 14.07 18.74
CA SER A 556 -5.91 13.75 20.14
C SER A 556 -6.16 15.06 20.90
N SER A 557 -5.27 15.48 21.80
CA SER A 557 -5.26 16.87 22.30
C SER A 557 -4.59 17.82 21.31
N ASN A 558 -3.69 17.30 20.47
CA ASN A 558 -3.04 18.03 19.38
C ASN A 558 -3.19 17.26 18.06
N LEU A 559 -2.87 17.94 16.95
CA LEU A 559 -2.80 17.32 15.64
C LEU A 559 -1.38 16.81 15.38
N TYR A 560 -1.26 15.55 14.98
CA TYR A 560 0.02 14.91 14.66
C TYR A 560 0.02 14.41 13.22
N LYS A 561 1.18 14.50 12.58
CA LYS A 561 1.51 13.79 11.34
C LYS A 561 2.24 12.51 11.71
N LEU A 562 1.71 11.35 11.35
CA LEU A 562 2.22 10.06 11.79
C LEU A 562 2.49 9.10 10.63
N ASN A 563 3.52 8.28 10.77
CA ASN A 563 3.67 7.04 10.01
C ASN A 563 3.59 5.84 10.94
N LEU A 564 4.09 4.67 10.52
CA LEU A 564 3.98 3.44 11.31
C LEU A 564 4.70 3.49 12.67
N TYR A 565 5.76 4.29 12.80
CA TYR A 565 6.63 4.28 13.99
C TYR A 565 6.92 5.66 14.57
N ASP A 566 6.53 6.76 13.92
CA ASP A 566 6.65 8.10 14.52
C ASP A 566 5.40 8.96 14.34
N ALA A 567 5.28 9.95 15.23
CA ALA A 567 4.25 10.97 15.22
C ALA A 567 4.89 12.34 15.52
N THR A 568 4.85 13.23 14.54
CA THR A 568 5.38 14.59 14.62
C THR A 568 4.24 15.57 14.86
N LEU A 569 4.38 16.41 15.89
CA LEU A 569 3.43 17.45 16.24
C LEU A 569 3.36 18.49 15.12
N ILE A 570 2.15 18.86 14.72
CA ILE A 570 1.91 20.03 13.85
C ILE A 570 2.01 21.27 14.73
N ASP A 571 3.03 22.10 14.48
CA ASP A 571 3.33 23.32 15.23
C ASP A 571 3.31 24.60 14.37
N ASN A 572 2.87 24.47 13.11
CA ASN A 572 2.73 25.60 12.20
C ASN A 572 1.31 26.16 12.23
N THR A 573 1.22 27.49 12.13
CA THR A 573 -0.05 28.19 11.94
C THR A 573 -0.58 27.96 10.52
N GLY A 574 -1.87 27.64 10.39
CA GLY A 574 -2.53 27.43 9.10
C GLY A 574 -3.70 26.45 9.16
N TYR A 575 -4.27 26.15 8.00
CA TYR A 575 -5.34 25.17 7.85
C TYR A 575 -4.86 23.84 7.25
N TYR A 576 -5.51 22.75 7.67
CA TYR A 576 -5.27 21.39 7.20
C TYR A 576 -6.60 20.72 6.85
N LEU A 577 -6.76 20.30 5.61
CA LEU A 577 -7.93 19.58 5.12
C LEU A 577 -7.65 18.09 5.10
N ILE A 578 -8.30 17.36 6.01
CA ILE A 578 -8.04 15.94 6.23
C ILE A 578 -9.27 15.11 5.84
N SER A 579 -9.07 14.11 5.00
CA SER A 579 -10.08 13.11 4.68
C SER A 579 -10.19 12.11 5.83
N LEU A 580 -11.36 11.99 6.47
CA LEU A 580 -11.58 11.02 7.55
C LEU A 580 -11.60 9.56 7.06
N THR A 581 -11.70 9.34 5.75
CA THR A 581 -11.68 8.01 5.16
C THR A 581 -10.26 7.42 5.18
N THR A 582 -9.26 8.24 4.85
CA THR A 582 -7.85 7.84 4.75
C THR A 582 -6.99 8.40 5.87
N ASN A 583 -7.51 9.37 6.63
CA ASN A 583 -6.77 10.22 7.55
C ASN A 583 -5.60 10.96 6.89
N SER A 584 -5.62 11.19 5.58
CA SER A 584 -4.56 11.92 4.86
C SER A 584 -5.01 13.31 4.44
N THR A 585 -4.09 14.13 3.94
CA THR A 585 -4.46 15.35 3.19
C THR A 585 -5.42 14.99 2.07
N THR A 586 -6.42 15.84 1.86
CA THR A 586 -7.45 15.64 0.82
C THR A 586 -6.86 15.76 -0.59
N GLU A 587 -7.32 14.91 -1.51
CA GLU A 587 -7.03 15.01 -2.94
C GLU A 587 -8.15 15.76 -3.70
N TYR A 588 -7.81 16.38 -4.83
CA TYR A 588 -8.77 17.15 -5.64
C TYR A 588 -10.10 16.43 -5.93
N LYS A 589 -10.06 15.14 -6.27
CA LYS A 589 -11.25 14.32 -6.59
C LYS A 589 -12.20 14.12 -5.40
N GLU A 590 -11.74 14.33 -4.18
CA GLU A 590 -12.53 14.13 -2.97
C GLU A 590 -13.47 15.31 -2.71
N PHE A 591 -13.13 16.52 -3.16
CA PHE A 591 -13.98 17.70 -2.96
C PHE A 591 -15.30 17.61 -3.73
N SER A 592 -15.33 16.90 -4.86
CA SER A 592 -16.55 16.67 -5.65
C SER A 592 -17.38 15.46 -5.20
N SER A 593 -16.88 14.67 -4.25
CA SER A 593 -17.54 13.44 -3.77
C SER A 593 -18.37 13.71 -2.52
N LYS A 594 -19.69 13.57 -2.61
CA LYS A 594 -20.61 13.67 -1.45
C LYS A 594 -20.38 12.60 -0.38
N ASN A 595 -19.67 11.52 -0.71
CA ASN A 595 -19.42 10.42 0.23
C ASN A 595 -18.15 10.63 1.07
N THR A 596 -17.32 11.62 0.73
CA THR A 596 -16.06 11.84 1.46
C THR A 596 -16.28 12.80 2.62
N LYS A 597 -15.95 12.36 3.83
CA LYS A 597 -15.97 13.22 5.02
C LYS A 597 -14.64 13.95 5.16
N ILE A 598 -14.63 15.25 4.93
CA ILE A 598 -13.46 16.12 5.08
C ILE A 598 -13.62 16.95 6.35
N VAL A 599 -12.54 17.05 7.14
CA VAL A 599 -12.47 17.89 8.34
C VAL A 599 -11.45 19.00 8.13
N LEU A 600 -11.85 20.22 8.51
CA LEU A 600 -11.00 21.41 8.52
C LEU A 600 -10.40 21.60 9.91
N TYR A 601 -9.10 21.39 10.06
CA TYR A 601 -8.36 21.78 11.25
C TYR A 601 -7.74 23.17 11.04
N GLY A 602 -7.96 24.08 12.00
CA GLY A 602 -7.29 25.36 12.06
C GLY A 602 -6.30 25.37 13.22
N CYS A 603 -5.03 25.58 12.93
CA CYS A 603 -3.93 25.57 13.89
C CYS A 603 -3.35 26.97 14.09
N THR A 604 -3.09 27.33 15.34
CA THR A 604 -2.28 28.49 15.72
C THR A 604 -1.10 27.96 16.54
N LEU A 605 0.09 27.98 15.96
CA LEU A 605 1.23 27.20 16.45
C LEU A 605 0.85 25.72 16.62
N SER A 606 1.12 25.12 17.79
CA SER A 606 0.73 23.73 18.10
C SER A 606 -0.72 23.54 18.51
N SER A 607 -1.49 24.62 18.69
CA SER A 607 -2.88 24.54 19.13
C SER A 607 -3.80 24.41 17.92
N CYS A 608 -4.19 23.17 17.63
CA CYS A 608 -5.11 22.84 16.54
C CYS A 608 -6.51 22.53 17.08
N SER A 609 -7.55 22.96 16.35
CA SER A 609 -8.92 22.56 16.64
C SER A 609 -9.72 22.38 15.35
N VAL A 610 -10.76 21.54 15.41
CA VAL A 610 -11.73 21.44 14.31
C VAL A 610 -12.44 22.79 14.16
N ARG A 611 -12.59 23.26 12.92
CA ARG A 611 -13.26 24.52 12.58
C ARG A 611 -14.48 24.25 11.72
N THR A 612 -15.56 24.95 12.04
CA THR A 612 -16.72 25.03 11.15
C THR A 612 -16.43 26.07 10.07
N PRO A 613 -16.54 25.72 8.78
CA PRO A 613 -16.35 26.68 7.69
C PRO A 613 -17.36 27.84 7.77
N GLU A 614 -16.89 29.06 7.54
CA GLU A 614 -17.72 30.25 7.35
C GLU A 614 -18.23 30.31 5.90
N GLU A 615 -19.49 30.70 5.71
CA GLU A 615 -20.06 30.92 4.38
C GLU A 615 -19.31 32.07 3.68
N GLY A 616 -19.08 31.94 2.36
CA GLY A 616 -18.32 32.92 1.57
C GLY A 616 -16.79 32.89 1.74
N VAL A 617 -16.24 32.15 2.72
CA VAL A 617 -14.78 32.13 2.99
C VAL A 617 -14.09 30.94 2.33
N TYR A 618 -12.99 31.21 1.64
CA TYR A 618 -12.09 30.17 1.14
C TYR A 618 -10.96 29.88 2.13
N TYR A 619 -10.72 28.60 2.40
CA TYR A 619 -9.65 28.10 3.26
C TYR A 619 -8.51 27.56 2.42
N TYR A 620 -7.30 28.04 2.69
CA TYR A 620 -6.09 27.56 2.02
C TYR A 620 -5.36 26.53 2.86
N ASP A 621 -5.18 25.33 2.32
CA ASP A 621 -4.35 24.30 2.93
C ASP A 621 -2.90 24.44 2.46
N ASN A 622 -2.01 24.76 3.41
CA ASN A 622 -0.62 25.05 3.12
C ASN A 622 0.21 23.81 2.71
N ILE A 623 -0.26 22.59 3.00
CA ILE A 623 0.38 21.34 2.57
C ILE A 623 -0.09 20.95 1.17
N SER A 624 -1.40 20.80 0.98
CA SER A 624 -1.97 20.32 -0.28
C SER A 624 -1.99 21.39 -1.37
N LYS A 625 -1.90 22.67 -0.98
CA LYS A 625 -1.98 23.85 -1.83
C LYS A 625 -3.35 23.99 -2.53
N TYR A 626 -4.38 23.40 -1.94
CA TYR A 626 -5.76 23.59 -2.40
C TYR A 626 -6.41 24.78 -1.70
N LEU A 627 -7.27 25.47 -2.44
CA LEU A 627 -8.10 26.57 -1.95
C LEU A 627 -9.55 26.16 -2.11
N VAL A 628 -10.29 26.04 -1.00
CA VAL A 628 -11.66 25.52 -1.01
C VAL A 628 -12.58 26.31 -0.10
N ARG A 629 -13.84 26.42 -0.50
CA ARG A 629 -14.94 26.95 0.30
C ARG A 629 -15.95 25.85 0.54
N TYR A 630 -16.66 25.90 1.65
CA TYR A 630 -17.79 25.01 1.89
C TYR A 630 -19.07 25.66 1.38
N ASP A 631 -19.80 24.98 0.50
CA ASP A 631 -21.15 25.36 0.06
C ASP A 631 -22.16 24.62 0.95
N SER A 632 -22.75 25.36 1.88
CA SER A 632 -23.72 24.80 2.83
C SER A 632 -25.01 24.33 2.18
N ALA A 633 -25.46 25.00 1.10
CA ALA A 633 -26.68 24.67 0.37
C ALA A 633 -26.55 23.36 -0.42
N ALA A 634 -25.40 23.14 -1.06
CA ALA A 634 -25.12 21.89 -1.77
C ALA A 634 -24.47 20.80 -0.89
N SER A 635 -24.10 21.16 0.35
CA SER A 635 -23.38 20.31 1.33
C SER A 635 -22.10 19.72 0.75
N GLN A 636 -21.31 20.53 0.05
CA GLN A 636 -20.10 20.10 -0.65
C GLN A 636 -18.99 21.14 -0.57
N TRP A 637 -17.74 20.69 -0.73
CA TRP A 637 -16.60 21.59 -0.89
C TRP A 637 -16.48 22.03 -2.34
N VAL A 638 -16.34 23.33 -2.56
CA VAL A 638 -16.15 23.96 -3.87
C VAL A 638 -14.77 24.58 -3.95
N TYR A 639 -14.19 24.60 -5.14
CA TYR A 639 -12.86 25.14 -5.43
C TYR A 639 -12.94 26.11 -6.60
N PRO A 640 -12.03 27.10 -6.69
CA PRO A 640 -12.02 28.02 -7.82
C PRO A 640 -11.44 27.34 -9.07
N THR A 641 -12.00 27.68 -10.23
CA THR A 641 -11.58 27.13 -11.54
C THR A 641 -10.87 28.13 -12.43
N VAL A 642 -10.87 29.41 -12.04
CA VAL A 642 -10.25 30.52 -12.77
C VAL A 642 -9.49 31.41 -11.78
N ASP A 643 -8.44 32.07 -12.26
CA ASP A 643 -7.69 33.06 -11.50
C ASP A 643 -8.59 34.24 -11.11
N GLY A 644 -8.32 34.87 -9.97
CA GLY A 644 -9.09 36.02 -9.52
C GLY A 644 -8.82 36.41 -8.07
N TYR A 645 -9.83 37.03 -7.45
CA TYR A 645 -9.82 37.41 -6.04
C TYR A 645 -10.88 36.61 -5.29
N ALA A 646 -10.60 36.28 -4.04
CA ALA A 646 -11.57 35.72 -3.12
C ALA A 646 -11.26 36.19 -1.70
N LEU A 647 -12.26 36.14 -0.82
CA LEU A 647 -12.05 36.29 0.61
C LEU A 647 -11.40 35.01 1.13
N ILE A 648 -10.10 35.07 1.41
CA ILE A 648 -9.27 33.91 1.72
C ILE A 648 -8.79 33.99 3.16
N SER A 649 -8.93 32.87 3.85
CA SER A 649 -8.38 32.62 5.17
C SER A 649 -7.19 31.67 5.04
N THR A 650 -6.00 32.17 5.36
CA THR A 650 -4.76 31.38 5.33
C THR A 650 -4.43 30.77 6.68
N GLU A 651 -4.94 31.38 7.76
CA GLU A 651 -4.77 30.95 9.13
C GLU A 651 -5.95 31.34 10.02
N PRO A 652 -6.14 30.69 11.18
CA PRO A 652 -7.22 31.03 12.10
C PRO A 652 -7.24 32.50 12.53
N ASN A 653 -8.43 33.09 12.54
CA ASN A 653 -8.70 34.50 12.85
C ASN A 653 -8.20 35.51 11.82
N GLU A 654 -7.70 35.06 10.66
CA GLU A 654 -7.34 35.92 9.53
C GLU A 654 -8.23 35.61 8.34
N LYS A 655 -8.88 36.65 7.81
CA LYS A 655 -9.57 36.60 6.52
C LYS A 655 -9.36 37.92 5.80
N TYR A 656 -8.93 37.84 4.55
CA TYR A 656 -8.64 39.01 3.75
C TYR A 656 -8.81 38.69 2.26
N VAL A 657 -9.15 39.69 1.45
CA VAL A 657 -9.21 39.48 0.00
C VAL A 657 -7.80 39.29 -0.53
N ARG A 658 -7.57 38.20 -1.26
CA ARG A 658 -6.27 37.90 -1.86
C ARG A 658 -6.44 37.51 -3.31
N LYS A 659 -5.48 37.91 -4.13
CA LYS A 659 -5.39 37.42 -5.50
C LYS A 659 -4.83 36.01 -5.49
N PHE A 660 -5.38 35.13 -6.30
CA PHE A 660 -4.93 33.76 -6.44
C PHE A 660 -4.84 33.36 -7.91
N THR A 661 -3.99 32.38 -8.20
CA THR A 661 -3.85 31.76 -9.52
C THR A 661 -4.00 30.24 -9.41
N VAL A 662 -4.72 29.64 -10.35
CA VAL A 662 -5.05 28.22 -10.39
C VAL A 662 -4.24 27.54 -11.49
N ASP A 663 -3.46 26.53 -11.12
CA ASP A 663 -2.87 25.61 -12.10
C ASP A 663 -3.92 24.62 -12.61
N SER A 664 -4.82 25.13 -13.43
CA SER A 664 -5.91 24.37 -14.08
C SER A 664 -5.41 23.36 -15.12
N SER A 665 -4.13 23.41 -15.49
CA SER A 665 -3.55 22.59 -16.55
C SER A 665 -3.06 21.22 -16.08
N SER A 666 -2.72 21.08 -14.79
CA SER A 666 -2.08 19.86 -14.31
C SER A 666 -2.53 19.39 -12.91
N THR A 667 -2.65 20.28 -11.93
CA THR A 667 -2.82 19.87 -10.52
C THR A 667 -4.04 20.46 -9.80
N ASN A 668 -4.66 21.52 -10.33
CA ASN A 668 -5.66 22.36 -9.67
C ASN A 668 -5.19 22.95 -8.32
N LYS A 669 -3.87 23.08 -8.14
CA LYS A 669 -3.27 23.75 -6.98
C LYS A 669 -3.29 25.26 -7.17
N VAL A 670 -3.30 25.98 -6.06
CA VAL A 670 -3.45 27.42 -6.02
C VAL A 670 -2.22 28.09 -5.42
N THR A 671 -1.77 29.15 -6.08
CA THR A 671 -0.80 30.11 -5.52
C THR A 671 -1.55 31.36 -5.10
N ILE A 672 -1.29 31.84 -3.88
CA ILE A 672 -1.96 33.01 -3.31
C ILE A 672 -0.94 34.12 -3.14
N SER A 673 -1.36 35.35 -3.42
CA SER A 673 -0.58 36.58 -3.21
C SER A 673 -0.75 37.15 -1.79
N ASP A 674 0.06 38.15 -1.47
CA ASP A 674 -0.11 38.93 -0.25
C ASP A 674 -1.46 39.67 -0.19
N LYS A 675 -1.73 40.30 0.95
CA LYS A 675 -2.97 41.06 1.16
C LYS A 675 -3.08 42.12 0.08
N VAL A 676 -4.26 42.22 -0.54
CA VAL A 676 -4.50 43.27 -1.53
C VAL A 676 -4.41 44.66 -0.88
N SER A 677 -4.05 45.66 -1.69
CA SER A 677 -3.96 47.05 -1.23
C SER A 677 -5.33 47.67 -0.96
N ASP A 678 -5.33 48.91 -0.48
CA ASP A 678 -6.54 49.72 -0.31
C ASP A 678 -7.35 49.83 -1.61
N GLY A 679 -8.67 49.69 -1.52
CA GLY A 679 -9.61 49.88 -2.64
C GLY A 679 -10.63 48.74 -2.78
N TYR A 680 -11.23 48.65 -3.97
CA TYR A 680 -12.33 47.73 -4.24
C TYR A 680 -11.92 46.54 -5.10
N TYR A 681 -12.42 45.36 -4.74
CA TYR A 681 -12.10 44.09 -5.38
C TYR A 681 -13.35 43.28 -5.66
N TYR A 682 -13.53 42.92 -6.93
CA TYR A 682 -14.59 42.02 -7.36
C TYR A 682 -14.09 40.56 -7.35
N THR A 683 -14.75 39.69 -6.59
CA THR A 683 -14.31 38.31 -6.36
C THR A 683 -14.91 37.33 -7.39
N THR A 684 -14.34 36.13 -7.45
CA THR A 684 -14.84 35.04 -8.29
C THR A 684 -16.23 34.55 -7.91
N ASP A 685 -16.68 34.84 -6.69
CA ASP A 685 -18.04 34.53 -6.20
C ASP A 685 -19.07 35.61 -6.58
N ASN A 686 -18.67 36.61 -7.37
CA ASN A 686 -19.49 37.75 -7.80
C ASN A 686 -19.83 38.74 -6.67
N GLU A 687 -18.96 38.83 -5.66
CA GLU A 687 -19.10 39.78 -4.56
C GLU A 687 -18.12 40.94 -4.73
N MET A 688 -18.48 42.10 -4.18
CA MET A 688 -17.63 43.30 -4.17
C MET A 688 -17.22 43.60 -2.73
N TYR A 689 -15.92 43.66 -2.50
CA TYR A 689 -15.33 43.97 -1.20
C TYR A 689 -14.61 45.32 -1.25
N GLU A 690 -14.75 46.09 -0.17
CA GLU A 690 -13.91 47.24 0.14
C GLU A 690 -12.83 46.81 1.13
N CYS A 691 -11.57 47.00 0.74
CA CYS A 691 -10.41 46.66 1.55
C CYS A 691 -9.72 47.95 2.02
N PRO A 692 -9.64 48.24 3.33
CA PRO A 692 -8.96 49.42 3.85
C PRO A 692 -7.45 49.21 4.04
N ASN A 693 -6.66 50.28 3.89
CA ASN A 693 -5.21 50.29 4.15
C ASN A 693 -4.83 50.21 5.65
N THR A 694 -5.79 49.95 6.54
CA THR A 694 -5.55 50.00 7.99
C THR A 694 -5.16 48.62 8.51
N GLU A 695 -3.98 48.51 9.12
CA GLU A 695 -3.53 47.26 9.73
C GLU A 695 -4.56 46.73 10.74
N GLY A 696 -4.96 45.46 10.57
CA GLY A 696 -5.89 44.78 11.46
C GLY A 696 -7.38 44.93 11.13
N VAL A 697 -7.73 45.64 10.05
CA VAL A 697 -9.11 45.75 9.57
C VAL A 697 -9.34 44.77 8.41
N SER A 698 -10.46 44.06 8.41
CA SER A 698 -10.84 43.12 7.33
C SER A 698 -11.34 43.86 6.10
N CYS A 699 -11.33 43.18 4.95
CA CYS A 699 -12.14 43.62 3.83
C CYS A 699 -13.60 43.29 4.10
N ASP A 700 -14.48 44.26 3.89
CA ASP A 700 -15.91 44.13 4.17
C ASP A 700 -16.70 44.19 2.86
N LEU A 701 -17.85 43.52 2.82
CA LEU A 701 -18.78 43.61 1.70
C LEU A 701 -19.35 45.02 1.64
N ILE A 702 -19.53 45.54 0.42
CA ILE A 702 -20.26 46.80 0.24
C ILE A 702 -21.72 46.65 0.70
N ASP A 703 -22.22 47.67 1.38
CA ASP A 703 -23.57 47.71 1.96
C ASP A 703 -24.47 48.78 1.31
N GLU A 704 -23.95 49.58 0.39
CA GLU A 704 -24.69 50.61 -0.35
C GLU A 704 -24.63 50.41 -1.87
N SER A 705 -25.75 50.72 -2.55
CA SER A 705 -25.83 50.70 -4.02
C SER A 705 -25.03 51.85 -4.63
N MET A 706 -23.96 51.54 -5.36
CA MET A 706 -23.08 52.57 -5.94
C MET A 706 -22.31 52.11 -7.19
N TYR A 707 -21.73 53.08 -7.89
CA TYR A 707 -20.71 52.80 -8.91
C TYR A 707 -19.34 52.62 -8.23
N VAL A 708 -18.68 51.50 -8.51
CA VAL A 708 -17.41 51.12 -7.89
C VAL A 708 -16.35 50.95 -8.97
N MET A 709 -15.25 51.70 -8.86
CA MET A 709 -14.04 51.46 -9.66
C MET A 709 -13.11 50.53 -8.89
N THR A 710 -12.84 49.36 -9.47
CA THR A 710 -11.93 48.38 -8.87
C THR A 710 -10.46 48.72 -9.13
N ASN A 711 -9.57 48.10 -8.36
CA ASN A 711 -8.12 48.29 -8.53
C ASN A 711 -7.56 47.69 -9.83
N ASP A 712 -8.33 46.83 -10.52
CA ASP A 712 -8.02 46.38 -11.89
C ASP A 712 -8.57 47.33 -12.98
N ASN A 713 -8.99 48.54 -12.58
CA ASN A 713 -9.53 49.58 -13.46
C ASN A 713 -10.82 49.16 -14.18
N GLU A 714 -11.62 48.28 -13.57
CA GLU A 714 -12.94 47.89 -14.06
C GLU A 714 -14.02 48.63 -13.25
N LEU A 715 -15.00 49.20 -13.95
CA LEU A 715 -16.12 49.90 -13.34
C LEU A 715 -17.32 48.97 -13.21
N PHE A 716 -17.92 48.91 -12.03
CA PHE A 716 -19.14 48.16 -11.74
C PHE A 716 -20.25 49.09 -11.26
N TYR A 717 -21.49 48.70 -11.52
CA TYR A 717 -22.65 49.21 -10.79
C TYR A 717 -23.17 48.11 -9.89
N CYS A 718 -23.07 48.31 -8.58
CA CYS A 718 -23.51 47.36 -7.59
C CYS A 718 -24.87 47.80 -7.02
N ASN A 719 -25.82 46.88 -7.08
CA ASN A 719 -27.14 47.06 -6.49
C ASN A 719 -27.23 46.18 -5.23
N VAL A 720 -27.29 46.83 -4.08
CA VAL A 720 -27.46 46.22 -2.76
C VAL A 720 -28.96 46.31 -2.41
N ASP A 721 -29.54 45.17 -2.01
CA ASP A 721 -30.95 45.08 -1.64
C ASP A 721 -31.12 45.36 -0.13
N ASP A 722 -31.69 46.53 0.19
CA ASP A 722 -31.87 47.03 1.55
C ASP A 722 -32.67 46.08 2.47
N ASP A 723 -33.47 45.17 1.90
CA ASP A 723 -34.29 44.23 2.66
C ASP A 723 -33.55 42.94 3.08
N ASN A 724 -32.25 42.78 2.74
CA ASN A 724 -31.46 41.55 2.99
C ASN A 724 -32.11 40.26 2.43
N LEU A 725 -33.03 40.39 1.46
CA LEU A 725 -33.76 39.28 0.85
C LEU A 725 -33.03 38.70 -0.37
N SER A 726 -32.13 39.46 -1.00
CA SER A 726 -31.33 39.03 -2.13
C SER A 726 -29.85 39.43 -2.01
N SER A 727 -28.96 38.70 -2.69
CA SER A 727 -27.52 38.95 -2.72
C SER A 727 -27.20 40.20 -3.55
N THR A 728 -26.20 40.99 -3.12
CA THR A 728 -25.65 42.12 -3.89
C THR A 728 -25.32 41.70 -5.32
N VAL A 729 -25.84 42.45 -6.31
CA VAL A 729 -25.58 42.17 -7.74
C VAL A 729 -24.75 43.30 -8.34
N CYS A 730 -23.50 42.99 -8.69
CA CYS A 730 -22.60 43.93 -9.35
C CYS A 730 -22.51 43.66 -10.85
N ASN A 731 -22.87 44.65 -11.66
CA ASN A 731 -22.84 44.57 -13.11
C ASN A 731 -21.64 45.35 -13.67
N LYS A 732 -20.73 44.64 -14.34
CA LYS A 732 -19.57 45.24 -15.01
C LYS A 732 -20.01 46.18 -16.14
N GLN A 733 -19.46 47.38 -16.16
CA GLN A 733 -19.77 48.41 -17.15
C GLN A 733 -18.80 48.34 -18.33
N SER A 734 -19.34 48.37 -19.54
CA SER A 734 -18.58 48.42 -20.79
C SER A 734 -18.27 49.86 -21.21
N CYS A 735 -17.19 50.02 -21.96
CA CYS A 735 -16.76 51.27 -22.57
C CYS A 735 -16.43 51.10 -24.05
N VAL A 736 -16.48 52.20 -24.80
CA VAL A 736 -16.14 52.22 -26.23
C VAL A 736 -14.63 52.35 -26.36
N LEU A 737 -14.02 51.38 -27.06
CA LEU A 737 -12.57 51.28 -27.19
C LEU A 737 -11.95 52.56 -27.76
N GLY A 738 -10.98 53.12 -27.02
CA GLY A 738 -10.22 54.30 -27.43
C GLY A 738 -10.83 55.64 -27.00
N GLU A 739 -12.12 55.69 -26.67
CA GLU A 739 -12.79 56.91 -26.18
C GLU A 739 -12.44 57.22 -24.72
N LEU A 740 -12.67 58.48 -24.33
CA LEU A 740 -12.43 58.98 -22.98
C LEU A 740 -13.72 59.02 -22.16
N TYR A 741 -13.61 58.90 -20.85
CA TYR A 741 -14.70 58.94 -19.88
C TYR A 741 -14.32 59.85 -18.73
N TYR A 742 -15.16 60.84 -18.43
CA TYR A 742 -14.93 61.76 -17.32
C TYR A 742 -15.67 61.26 -16.08
N ILE A 743 -14.94 60.72 -15.10
CA ILE A 743 -15.48 60.07 -13.91
C ILE A 743 -14.79 60.66 -12.67
N GLY A 744 -15.57 61.16 -11.71
CA GLY A 744 -15.05 61.62 -10.42
C GLY A 744 -13.98 62.72 -10.53
N GLY A 745 -14.02 63.56 -11.57
CA GLY A 745 -13.04 64.62 -11.81
C GLY A 745 -11.85 64.24 -12.71
N TYR A 746 -11.70 62.96 -13.08
CA TYR A 746 -10.58 62.48 -13.87
C TYR A 746 -11.01 61.96 -15.24
N HIS A 747 -10.11 62.04 -16.21
CA HIS A 747 -10.29 61.45 -17.54
C HIS A 747 -9.71 60.04 -17.58
N PHE A 748 -10.54 59.06 -17.93
CA PHE A 748 -10.17 57.67 -18.13
C PHE A 748 -10.28 57.30 -19.60
N ARG A 749 -9.32 56.52 -20.12
CA ARG A 749 -9.35 55.99 -21.48
C ARG A 749 -9.75 54.53 -21.47
N CYS A 750 -10.69 54.17 -22.34
CA CYS A 750 -11.10 52.78 -22.52
C CYS A 750 -10.04 52.00 -23.31
N VAL A 751 -9.52 50.91 -22.74
CA VAL A 751 -8.39 50.15 -23.34
C VAL A 751 -8.80 48.80 -23.95
N THR A 752 -9.78 48.11 -23.37
CA THR A 752 -10.19 46.75 -23.79
C THR A 752 -11.71 46.55 -23.86
N GLY A 753 -12.48 47.63 -23.84
CA GLY A 753 -13.95 47.59 -23.86
C GLY A 753 -14.62 47.51 -22.48
N ASN A 754 -13.83 47.39 -21.40
CA ASN A 754 -14.29 47.37 -20.01
C ASN A 754 -13.24 47.85 -18.99
N ILE A 755 -12.01 48.14 -19.44
CA ILE A 755 -10.93 48.67 -18.61
C ILE A 755 -10.80 50.18 -18.84
N PHE A 756 -10.90 50.94 -17.77
CA PHE A 756 -10.82 52.39 -17.69
C PHE A 756 -9.50 52.82 -17.07
N ASN A 757 -8.46 53.02 -17.88
CA ASN A 757 -7.17 53.49 -17.34
C ASN A 757 -7.18 55.00 -17.22
N ILE A 758 -6.68 55.54 -16.10
CA ILE A 758 -6.46 56.99 -15.97
C ILE A 758 -5.60 57.49 -17.14
N LEU A 759 -6.00 58.62 -17.73
CA LEU A 759 -5.32 59.18 -18.88
C LEU A 759 -3.88 59.54 -18.50
N SER A 760 -2.94 59.18 -19.37
CA SER A 760 -1.51 59.49 -19.20
C SER A 760 -1.02 60.38 -20.32
N THR A 761 0.15 61.01 -20.12
CA THR A 761 0.80 61.89 -21.11
C THR A 761 0.97 61.25 -22.48
N LYS A 762 1.06 59.91 -22.56
CA LYS A 762 1.20 59.18 -23.84
C LYS A 762 -0.01 59.37 -24.77
N TYR A 763 -1.19 59.58 -24.20
CA TYR A 763 -2.46 59.66 -24.92
C TYR A 763 -3.09 61.07 -24.84
N CYS A 764 -2.29 62.08 -24.46
CA CYS A 764 -2.71 63.47 -24.39
C CYS A 764 -2.00 64.24 -25.52
N ASN A 765 -2.71 64.41 -26.64
CA ASN A 765 -2.20 65.10 -27.82
C ASN A 765 -2.94 66.44 -28.01
N THR A 766 -2.19 67.51 -28.32
CA THR A 766 -2.73 68.85 -28.50
C THR A 766 -3.51 69.02 -29.80
N GLU A 767 -3.24 68.19 -30.82
CA GLU A 767 -3.84 68.33 -32.16
C GLU A 767 -4.95 67.29 -32.45
N GLU A 768 -5.27 66.42 -31.50
CA GLU A 768 -6.22 65.32 -31.70
C GLU A 768 -7.63 65.71 -31.25
N LEU A 769 -8.62 65.43 -32.09
CA LEU A 769 -10.04 65.47 -31.71
C LEU A 769 -10.41 64.14 -31.03
N VAL A 770 -10.86 64.22 -29.79
CA VAL A 770 -11.23 63.05 -28.98
C VAL A 770 -12.70 63.13 -28.58
N VAL A 771 -13.33 61.98 -28.44
CA VAL A 771 -14.66 61.86 -27.83
C VAL A 771 -14.47 61.67 -26.33
N VAL A 772 -15.04 62.58 -25.53
CA VAL A 772 -15.12 62.47 -24.07
C VAL A 772 -16.58 62.22 -23.69
N ASN A 773 -16.81 61.08 -23.07
CA ASN A 773 -18.09 60.64 -22.55
C ASN A 773 -18.25 61.11 -21.09
N PHE A 774 -19.33 61.83 -20.81
CA PHE A 774 -19.69 62.26 -19.45
C PHE A 774 -20.82 61.37 -18.93
N PRO A 775 -20.57 60.41 -18.02
CA PRO A 775 -21.61 59.51 -17.54
C PRO A 775 -22.57 60.22 -16.60
N THR A 776 -23.88 60.06 -16.84
CA THR A 776 -24.94 60.79 -16.14
C THR A 776 -24.93 60.56 -14.63
N ALA A 777 -24.42 59.40 -14.18
CA ALA A 777 -24.23 59.07 -12.77
C ALA A 777 -23.25 60.00 -12.03
N PHE A 778 -22.36 60.69 -12.75
CA PHE A 778 -21.36 61.60 -12.19
C PHE A 778 -21.62 63.07 -12.55
N SER A 779 -22.86 63.43 -12.84
CA SER A 779 -23.27 64.77 -13.30
C SER A 779 -22.89 65.91 -12.36
N GLU A 780 -22.73 65.64 -11.07
CA GLU A 780 -22.29 66.62 -10.07
C GLU A 780 -20.86 67.12 -10.31
N THR A 781 -20.02 66.33 -10.97
CA THR A 781 -18.60 66.65 -11.21
C THR A 781 -18.35 67.31 -12.56
N TYR A 782 -19.39 67.51 -13.39
CA TYR A 782 -19.23 68.01 -14.74
C TYR A 782 -18.61 69.41 -14.79
N PRO A 783 -17.70 69.67 -15.74
CA PRO A 783 -17.22 71.02 -16.01
C PRO A 783 -18.37 71.99 -16.37
N ALA A 784 -18.24 73.26 -15.97
CA ALA A 784 -19.31 74.25 -16.12
C ALA A 784 -19.76 74.46 -17.58
N ASN A 785 -18.82 74.45 -18.52
CA ASN A 785 -19.10 74.55 -19.96
C ASN A 785 -19.91 73.36 -20.49
N VAL A 786 -19.65 72.15 -20.01
CA VAL A 786 -20.43 70.95 -20.35
C VAL A 786 -21.84 71.06 -19.77
N LYS A 787 -21.96 71.46 -18.49
CA LYS A 787 -23.26 71.65 -17.83
C LYS A 787 -24.14 72.67 -18.56
N SER A 788 -23.57 73.82 -18.91
CA SER A 788 -24.29 74.85 -19.68
C SER A 788 -24.73 74.35 -21.06
N ALA A 789 -23.87 73.61 -21.77
CA ALA A 789 -24.22 73.05 -23.07
C ALA A 789 -25.37 72.03 -22.97
N VAL A 790 -25.38 71.17 -21.96
CA VAL A 790 -26.46 70.21 -21.71
C VAL A 790 -27.78 70.91 -21.39
N ASP A 791 -27.75 71.95 -20.55
CA ASP A 791 -28.95 72.75 -20.21
C ASP A 791 -29.52 73.46 -21.45
N GLU A 792 -28.67 73.94 -22.35
CA GLU A 792 -29.09 74.57 -23.61
C GLU A 792 -29.68 73.57 -24.60
N ILE A 793 -29.14 72.34 -24.70
CA ILE A 793 -29.71 71.27 -25.53
C ILE A 793 -31.11 70.91 -25.04
N ALA A 794 -31.29 70.76 -23.72
CA ALA A 794 -32.59 70.46 -23.13
C ALA A 794 -33.64 71.57 -23.38
N LYS A 795 -33.20 72.83 -23.54
CA LYS A 795 -34.07 73.97 -23.85
C LYS A 795 -34.39 74.08 -25.34
N ASN A 796 -33.41 73.82 -26.20
CA ASN A 796 -33.45 74.20 -27.62
C ASN A 796 -33.66 73.01 -28.59
N ASN A 797 -33.65 71.77 -28.11
CA ASN A 797 -33.75 70.57 -28.96
C ASN A 797 -34.97 69.67 -28.60
N ASN A 798 -35.42 68.83 -29.54
CA ASN A 798 -36.41 67.76 -29.32
C ASN A 798 -35.76 66.46 -28.81
N ASN A 799 -34.43 66.40 -28.79
CA ASN A 799 -33.65 65.25 -28.32
C ASN A 799 -32.71 65.64 -27.16
N THR A 800 -32.33 64.64 -26.36
CA THR A 800 -31.31 64.81 -25.32
C THR A 800 -29.92 64.55 -25.89
N ALA A 801 -28.88 65.07 -25.22
CA ALA A 801 -27.49 64.71 -25.52
C ALA A 801 -27.11 63.31 -24.99
N THR A 802 -28.05 62.63 -24.33
CA THR A 802 -27.82 61.37 -23.63
C THR A 802 -27.82 60.19 -24.59
N VAL A 803 -26.76 59.41 -24.58
CA VAL A 803 -26.56 58.22 -25.39
C VAL A 803 -26.30 57.02 -24.49
N LYS A 804 -26.88 55.87 -24.83
CA LYS A 804 -26.56 54.58 -24.20
C LYS A 804 -26.24 53.57 -25.30
N ALA A 805 -24.97 53.19 -25.41
CA ALA A 805 -24.48 52.32 -26.49
C ALA A 805 -24.94 50.86 -26.38
N GLY A 806 -25.43 50.43 -25.21
CA GLY A 806 -25.97 49.09 -24.98
C GLY A 806 -26.40 48.90 -23.53
N SER A 807 -27.00 47.75 -23.18
CA SER A 807 -27.54 47.50 -21.83
C SER A 807 -26.51 47.67 -20.71
N ASN A 808 -25.27 47.22 -20.96
CA ASN A 808 -24.16 47.19 -20.00
C ASN A 808 -23.22 48.40 -20.14
N HIS A 809 -23.53 49.37 -21.01
CA HIS A 809 -22.77 50.61 -21.10
C HIS A 809 -23.35 51.65 -20.15
N LEU A 810 -22.47 52.53 -19.68
CA LEU A 810 -22.89 53.74 -19.00
C LEU A 810 -23.82 54.56 -19.90
N THR A 811 -24.82 55.17 -19.28
CA THR A 811 -25.57 56.26 -19.92
C THR A 811 -24.68 57.50 -19.88
N VAL A 812 -24.34 58.06 -21.04
CA VAL A 812 -23.33 59.12 -21.17
C VAL A 812 -23.83 60.29 -22.02
N ILE A 813 -23.19 61.43 -21.87
CA ILE A 813 -23.30 62.59 -22.74
C ILE A 813 -21.95 62.71 -23.48
N PRO A 814 -21.87 62.34 -24.76
CA PRO A 814 -20.62 62.42 -25.50
C PRO A 814 -20.38 63.85 -26.00
N GLY A 815 -19.13 64.28 -25.96
CA GLY A 815 -18.69 65.56 -26.51
C GLY A 815 -17.35 65.42 -27.24
N ILE A 816 -17.09 66.34 -28.15
CA ILE A 816 -15.84 66.42 -28.91
C ILE A 816 -14.95 67.47 -28.25
N PHE A 817 -13.71 67.08 -28.00
CA PHE A 817 -12.72 67.88 -27.31
C PHE A 817 -11.41 67.89 -28.09
N THR A 818 -10.62 68.94 -27.91
CA THR A 818 -9.29 69.11 -28.51
C THR A 818 -8.32 69.71 -27.52
N ASN A 819 -7.07 69.92 -27.95
CA ASN A 819 -6.04 70.63 -27.19
C ASN A 819 -5.82 70.06 -25.78
N CYS A 820 -5.48 68.77 -25.71
CA CYS A 820 -5.20 68.12 -24.44
C CYS A 820 -3.96 68.74 -23.77
N THR A 821 -4.12 69.18 -22.53
CA THR A 821 -3.04 69.64 -21.64
C THR A 821 -2.98 68.73 -20.41
N TYR A 822 -1.78 68.32 -19.98
CA TYR A 822 -1.61 67.38 -18.87
C TYR A 822 -0.79 67.99 -17.74
N ASP A 823 -1.37 68.06 -16.55
CA ASP A 823 -0.68 68.38 -15.32
C ASP A 823 0.00 67.13 -14.76
N LYS A 824 1.33 67.17 -14.65
CA LYS A 824 2.12 66.04 -14.16
C LYS A 824 2.09 65.90 -12.64
N GLU A 825 1.89 66.99 -11.90
CA GLU A 825 1.85 66.99 -10.44
C GLU A 825 0.50 66.45 -9.95
N GLU A 826 -0.59 66.92 -10.57
CA GLU A 826 -1.96 66.51 -10.21
C GLU A 826 -2.42 65.26 -10.98
N LYS A 827 -1.67 64.83 -12.01
CA LYS A 827 -2.03 63.74 -12.93
C LYS A 827 -3.37 63.96 -13.64
N MET A 828 -3.76 65.21 -13.84
CA MET A 828 -5.03 65.59 -14.45
C MET A 828 -4.83 66.08 -15.88
N ALA A 829 -5.74 65.68 -16.77
CA ALA A 829 -5.80 66.21 -18.12
C ALA A 829 -6.93 67.23 -18.24
N SER A 830 -6.70 68.31 -18.97
CA SER A 830 -7.69 69.32 -19.34
C SER A 830 -7.79 69.40 -20.86
N PHE A 831 -8.99 69.69 -21.34
CA PHE A 831 -9.31 69.75 -22.76
C PHE A 831 -10.16 70.98 -23.08
N ASP A 832 -10.04 71.47 -24.31
CA ASP A 832 -10.91 72.50 -24.84
C ASP A 832 -12.15 71.86 -25.48
N LEU A 833 -13.34 72.27 -25.03
CA LEU A 833 -14.61 71.82 -25.57
C LEU A 833 -14.80 72.36 -26.99
N VAL A 834 -14.99 71.46 -27.97
CA VAL A 834 -15.39 71.83 -29.33
C VAL A 834 -16.91 71.90 -29.40
N CYS A 835 -17.60 70.81 -29.06
CA CYS A 835 -19.07 70.76 -28.99
C CYS A 835 -19.56 69.51 -28.24
N ILE A 836 -20.81 69.53 -27.75
CA ILE A 836 -21.51 68.38 -27.15
C ILE A 836 -22.48 67.78 -28.16
N GLU A 837 -22.64 66.46 -28.21
CA GLU A 837 -23.59 65.79 -29.11
C GLU A 837 -24.98 66.46 -29.05
N ASN A 838 -25.57 66.70 -30.21
CA ASN A 838 -26.86 67.39 -30.36
C ASN A 838 -26.88 68.89 -29.95
N TYR A 839 -25.73 69.50 -29.66
CA TYR A 839 -25.60 70.95 -29.47
C TYR A 839 -25.73 71.68 -30.81
N VAL A 840 -26.53 72.74 -30.85
CA VAL A 840 -26.85 73.50 -32.07
C VAL A 840 -26.23 74.90 -31.99
N VAL A 841 -25.56 75.29 -33.07
CA VAL A 841 -25.00 76.64 -33.25
C VAL A 841 -25.40 77.19 -34.62
N LEU A 842 -25.35 78.50 -34.77
CA LEU A 842 -25.45 79.16 -36.08
C LEU A 842 -24.03 79.39 -36.61
N ASP A 843 -23.80 79.02 -37.87
CA ASP A 843 -22.52 79.29 -38.53
C ASP A 843 -22.37 80.76 -38.97
N SER A 844 -21.28 81.08 -39.67
CA SER A 844 -21.01 82.45 -40.15
C SER A 844 -22.05 83.00 -41.12
N GLU A 845 -22.81 82.12 -41.77
CA GLU A 845 -23.89 82.47 -42.71
C GLU A 845 -25.27 82.44 -42.04
N LYS A 846 -25.31 82.17 -40.72
CA LYS A 846 -26.51 81.98 -39.89
C LYS A 846 -27.31 80.72 -40.23
N GLU A 847 -26.66 79.72 -40.81
CA GLU A 847 -27.25 78.40 -41.03
C GLU A 847 -27.08 77.53 -39.78
N PRO A 848 -28.10 76.77 -39.35
CA PRO A 848 -28.02 75.93 -38.16
C PRO A 848 -27.12 74.71 -38.41
N GLN A 849 -26.21 74.46 -37.48
CA GLN A 849 -25.35 73.28 -37.45
C GLN A 849 -25.50 72.54 -36.12
N ILE A 850 -25.45 71.22 -36.17
CA ILE A 850 -25.58 70.32 -35.01
C ILE A 850 -24.29 69.51 -34.82
N CYS A 851 -23.84 69.39 -33.58
CA CYS A 851 -22.66 68.62 -33.25
C CYS A 851 -22.93 67.11 -33.40
N SER A 852 -22.06 66.41 -34.16
CA SER A 852 -22.07 64.97 -34.29
C SER A 852 -20.71 64.35 -33.96
N THR A 853 -20.68 63.58 -32.89
CA THR A 853 -19.56 62.76 -32.42
C THR A 853 -19.13 61.74 -33.46
N SER A 854 -20.07 61.19 -34.25
CA SER A 854 -19.76 60.29 -35.37
C SER A 854 -18.95 60.95 -36.51
N LYS A 855 -19.02 62.29 -36.61
CA LYS A 855 -18.32 63.10 -37.61
C LYS A 855 -17.22 63.97 -37.02
N LEU A 856 -16.99 63.87 -35.70
CA LEU A 856 -16.02 64.67 -34.94
C LEU A 856 -16.15 66.19 -35.18
N GLY A 857 -17.37 66.71 -35.32
CA GLY A 857 -17.61 68.15 -35.44
C GLY A 857 -19.07 68.52 -35.72
N PHE A 858 -19.29 69.79 -36.08
CA PHE A 858 -20.59 70.30 -36.50
C PHE A 858 -20.94 69.87 -37.93
N VAL A 859 -22.19 69.46 -38.13
CA VAL A 859 -22.77 69.10 -39.44
C VAL A 859 -24.06 69.88 -39.68
N GLY A 860 -24.49 70.01 -40.94
CA GLY A 860 -25.72 70.72 -41.28
C GLY A 860 -26.94 70.15 -40.54
N CYS A 861 -27.75 71.03 -39.97
CA CYS A 861 -29.01 70.70 -39.33
C CYS A 861 -30.15 70.68 -40.38
N ASN A 862 -31.04 69.68 -40.33
CA ASN A 862 -32.31 69.76 -41.06
C ASN A 862 -33.38 70.33 -40.11
N GLU A 863 -34.01 71.44 -40.52
CA GLU A 863 -35.12 72.06 -39.77
C GLU A 863 -36.29 71.07 -39.60
N ASP A 864 -36.89 71.04 -38.40
CA ASP A 864 -38.09 70.26 -38.13
C ASP A 864 -39.32 70.97 -38.71
N SER A 865 -40.05 70.29 -39.60
CA SER A 865 -41.22 70.85 -40.27
C SER A 865 -42.39 71.19 -39.34
N GLU A 866 -42.44 70.64 -38.12
CA GLU A 866 -43.49 70.91 -37.12
C GLU A 866 -43.09 71.94 -36.05
N ASN A 867 -41.78 72.20 -35.87
CA ASN A 867 -41.30 73.13 -34.86
C ASN A 867 -40.03 73.87 -35.36
N PRO A 868 -40.17 75.03 -36.01
CA PRO A 868 -39.06 75.72 -36.68
C PRO A 868 -37.97 76.23 -35.72
N ASP A 869 -38.23 76.26 -34.41
CA ASP A 869 -37.24 76.58 -33.38
C ASP A 869 -36.40 75.36 -32.95
N LYS A 870 -36.56 74.19 -33.59
CA LYS A 870 -35.91 72.92 -33.22
C LYS A 870 -35.28 72.20 -34.41
N CYS A 871 -34.19 71.48 -34.14
CA CYS A 871 -33.28 70.90 -35.12
C CYS A 871 -33.25 69.36 -35.08
N ASN A 872 -33.23 68.68 -36.23
CA ASN A 872 -32.93 67.25 -36.34
C ASN A 872 -31.57 67.03 -37.05
N PRO A 873 -30.72 66.08 -36.59
CA PRO A 873 -29.47 65.78 -37.28
C PRO A 873 -29.74 65.34 -38.72
N SER A 874 -29.11 66.00 -39.70
CA SER A 874 -29.31 65.64 -41.10
C SER A 874 -28.88 64.19 -41.32
N SER A 875 -29.80 63.37 -41.86
CA SER A 875 -29.50 62.02 -42.33
C SER A 875 -28.73 62.09 -43.66
N ALA A 876 -27.55 62.71 -43.61
CA ALA A 876 -26.57 62.62 -44.69
C ALA A 876 -26.00 61.20 -44.69
N MET A 877 -26.48 60.40 -45.64
CA MET A 877 -26.01 59.05 -45.95
C MET A 877 -24.47 59.03 -45.93
N THR A 878 -23.92 58.27 -44.99
CA THR A 878 -22.48 58.03 -44.94
C THR A 878 -22.09 57.12 -46.11
N ILE A 879 -21.77 57.70 -47.27
CA ILE A 879 -20.95 57.02 -48.26
C ILE A 879 -19.50 57.13 -47.76
N PHE A 880 -19.12 56.28 -46.81
CA PHE A 880 -17.71 55.92 -46.66
C PHE A 880 -17.41 54.84 -47.71
N LEU A 881 -17.16 55.28 -48.95
CA LEU A 881 -16.24 54.55 -49.82
C LEU A 881 -14.86 54.66 -49.18
N SER A 882 -14.61 53.79 -48.21
CA SER A 882 -13.28 53.58 -47.66
C SER A 882 -12.36 53.20 -48.83
N LYS A 883 -11.21 53.87 -48.94
CA LYS A 883 -10.15 53.52 -49.89
C LYS A 883 -9.72 52.04 -49.76
N VAL A 884 -10.02 51.40 -48.61
CA VAL A 884 -9.83 49.96 -48.36
C VAL A 884 -10.89 49.10 -49.08
N ALA A 885 -12.14 49.55 -49.21
CA ALA A 885 -13.17 48.83 -49.97
C ALA A 885 -12.92 48.88 -51.49
N ILE A 886 -12.38 49.99 -52.01
CA ILE A 886 -11.94 50.08 -53.41
C ILE A 886 -10.67 49.24 -53.63
N ALA A 887 -9.75 49.20 -52.66
CA ALA A 887 -8.59 48.31 -52.71
C ALA A 887 -8.99 46.83 -52.67
N PHE A 888 -9.93 46.43 -51.81
CA PHE A 888 -10.46 45.07 -51.78
C PHE A 888 -11.25 44.73 -53.04
N ALA A 889 -12.05 45.65 -53.58
CA ALA A 889 -12.76 45.45 -54.86
C ALA A 889 -11.78 45.34 -56.05
N MET A 890 -10.69 46.11 -56.07
CA MET A 890 -9.64 45.99 -57.09
C MET A 890 -8.83 44.69 -56.96
N VAL A 891 -8.59 44.20 -55.74
CA VAL A 891 -7.97 42.88 -55.49
C VAL A 891 -8.92 41.73 -55.86
N PHE A 892 -10.22 41.87 -55.57
CA PHE A 892 -11.24 40.87 -55.96
C PHE A 892 -11.47 40.83 -57.48
N LEU A 893 -11.44 41.97 -58.16
CA LEU A 893 -11.48 42.06 -59.63
C LEU A 893 -10.19 41.53 -60.27
N GLY A 894 -9.04 41.70 -59.61
CA GLY A 894 -7.77 41.08 -60.02
C GLY A 894 -7.76 39.55 -59.90
N PHE A 895 -8.44 39.00 -58.89
CA PHE A 895 -8.60 37.55 -58.71
C PHE A 895 -9.63 36.91 -59.65
N MET A 896 -10.60 37.68 -60.18
CA MET A 896 -11.58 37.20 -61.16
C MET A 896 -11.08 37.26 -62.62
N LEU A 897 -9.96 37.94 -62.87
CA LEU A 897 -9.33 38.08 -64.20
C LEU A 897 -8.07 37.20 -64.37
N TYR A 898 -7.84 36.25 -63.46
CA TYR A 898 -6.76 35.25 -63.54
C TYR A 898 -7.31 33.83 -63.65
#